data_AF-A0A6L9Y5D0-F1
#
_entry.id   AF-A0A6L9Y5D0-F1
#
_cell.length_a   1.000
_cell.length_b   1.000
_cell.length_c   1.000
_cell.angle_alpha   90.00
_cell.angle_beta   90.00
_cell.angle_gamma   90.00
#
_symmetry.space_group_name_H-M   'P 1'
#
loop_
_entity.id
_entity.type
_entity.pdbx_description
1 polymer ?
#
loop_
_entity_poly.entity_id
_entity_poly.type
_entity_poly.pdbx_seq_one_letter_code
_entity_poly.pdbx_strand_id
1 'polypeptide(L)'
;MKYLSKKSFISLTAVLCCVACNPLSDLEAQKEALLSQLKQCPPSETQNNTTEAEKLNDCQKELTHQLQNIDQEIYKAKFGDNYSELKPYTNGYWLAIKKPFFAIQRAKIGILDPNGKEIIEPKYFDFAQIQTKKPLIPYADHYFLDIPNLPNPLIDHYNYLFPIIYLQDTHGKWGGIHLETGQEVIPFRYKLPHLQGDHILLIEEDEQGNEISEILVNQQGKTIFKPSLYGKDFYDILDEHYIAVYQDNKSILLKDQKEIIVLDDKVHFSIRDKFIFVESRKTLDRKIYSLDGHLLFEADNSYVNVLSPNSDLIYIESFGGRGKNKLIDTSGKILFSDIYNVSKITDSLFSLENHNRKEAIIDLKGNLLTDFTYDGLSSLDEKHHLIKFFLNNKEGVMDTNLDIILPAIYDDIAIRNNKLFVSQYDKTTVFTLDGRPFTKIPHNYIYQQGNFIVVGRDKKEALLSSEGKALTPFEYDKASIHTFTLKNKEENTVNHPYHIGDLAFAQIQGKYGVIDSIGNIIIPFEYEHLRYLTDNLFAFKLNGKFGIFDINKHIIFDAVYDEIKYSYYNPHLFFVKQNNQSGVIDIKGNIIIPLIYEELREYQQYLFLRKEGKWGLFDLNQHQFMTDIKYDTEFVANIVLSHGLFSTKWHDELIFITTEGKYPASYLQRLEDNKTLFGVRLLPKMTISDTPTSEGKTEFEQFETLLKQFKNHLLDFENIADQDLEKFIQKVHLSLENKKEEVQAILTHSFKDSEMAYLANLYLNATYLDIQFLNKLKEELTSDVEGISMDLYIHLLLDYLNPKNIAIAEMKDVKEKLQLKYK
;
A
#
# COMPACT_ATOMS: atom_id res chain seq x y z
N MET A 1 35.05 -43.62 45.56
CA MET A 1 35.49 -45.04 45.57
C MET A 1 34.25 -45.89 45.75
N LYS A 2 33.91 -46.98 45.08
CA LYS A 2 34.47 -47.97 44.14
C LYS A 2 33.20 -48.87 43.95
N TYR A 3 32.68 -49.30 42.82
CA TYR A 3 33.24 -50.05 41.71
C TYR A 3 32.05 -50.39 40.78
N LEU A 4 32.29 -50.38 39.48
CA LEU A 4 31.46 -51.01 38.46
C LEU A 4 31.33 -52.53 38.70
N SER A 5 30.22 -53.16 38.30
CA SER A 5 30.21 -54.14 37.18
C SER A 5 28.96 -55.05 37.10
N LYS A 6 28.48 -55.20 35.86
CA LYS A 6 27.92 -56.40 35.19
C LYS A 6 26.64 -57.06 35.78
N LYS A 7 25.49 -56.85 35.12
CA LYS A 7 24.92 -57.63 33.98
C LYS A 7 24.29 -58.98 34.36
N SER A 8 22.96 -59.06 34.29
CA SER A 8 22.16 -59.98 33.44
C SER A 8 20.67 -59.91 33.87
N PHE A 9 19.75 -59.39 33.05
CA PHE A 9 19.05 -60.01 31.89
C PHE A 9 17.78 -60.79 32.27
N ILE A 10 16.62 -60.13 32.21
CA ILE A 10 15.25 -60.66 31.96
C ILE A 10 14.44 -59.45 31.43
N SER A 11 13.68 -59.42 30.33
CA SER A 11 13.43 -60.29 29.18
C SER A 11 12.83 -59.42 28.06
N LEU A 12 13.10 -59.79 26.82
CA LEU A 12 12.52 -59.27 25.58
C LEU A 12 10.98 -59.28 25.61
N THR A 13 10.35 -58.11 25.49
CA THR A 13 9.33 -57.75 24.47
C THR A 13 8.84 -56.33 24.75
N ALA A 14 8.93 -55.44 23.74
CA ALA A 14 8.55 -54.02 23.72
C ALA A 14 9.59 -53.03 24.28
N VAL A 15 10.48 -52.55 23.41
CA VAL A 15 10.76 -51.12 23.07
C VAL A 15 12.00 -51.14 22.17
N LEU A 16 11.75 -51.28 20.87
CA LEU A 16 12.73 -51.15 19.80
C LEU A 16 12.19 -50.04 18.91
N CYS A 17 12.49 -48.79 19.29
CA CYS A 17 12.50 -47.59 18.44
C CYS A 17 13.00 -46.41 19.28
N CYS A 18 13.74 -45.50 18.64
CA CYS A 18 14.34 -44.28 19.17
C CYS A 18 15.73 -44.41 19.82
N VAL A 19 16.67 -45.03 19.10
CA VAL A 19 18.06 -44.58 19.07
C VAL A 19 18.36 -44.14 17.63
N ALA A 20 17.95 -42.92 17.28
CA ALA A 20 18.39 -42.13 16.13
C ALA A 20 17.61 -40.81 16.10
N CYS A 21 18.02 -39.82 16.90
CA CYS A 21 17.71 -38.42 16.61
C CYS A 21 19.07 -37.74 16.42
N ASN A 22 19.45 -37.52 15.16
CA ASN A 22 20.57 -36.64 14.85
C ASN A 22 19.98 -35.22 14.99
N PRO A 23 20.39 -34.40 15.97
CA PRO A 23 19.78 -33.08 16.17
C PRO A 23 19.93 -32.20 14.92
N LEU A 24 20.96 -32.43 14.11
CA LEU A 24 21.15 -31.77 12.81
C LEU A 24 20.10 -32.20 11.77
N SER A 25 19.77 -33.50 11.68
CA SER A 25 18.76 -33.98 10.72
C SER A 25 17.36 -33.53 11.11
N ASP A 26 17.09 -33.40 12.41
CA ASP A 26 15.83 -32.87 12.93
C ASP A 26 15.68 -31.38 12.60
N LEU A 27 16.77 -30.60 12.69
CA LEU A 27 16.77 -29.18 12.29
C LEU A 27 16.66 -29.00 10.78
N GLU A 28 17.35 -29.81 9.96
CA GLU A 28 17.23 -29.79 8.50
C GLU A 28 15.81 -30.13 8.04
N ALA A 29 15.16 -31.10 8.67
CA ALA A 29 13.76 -31.44 8.42
C ALA A 29 12.79 -30.31 8.80
N GLN A 30 13.05 -29.60 9.91
CA GLN A 30 12.28 -28.42 10.30
C GLN A 30 12.45 -27.27 9.30
N LYS A 31 13.67 -27.06 8.79
CA LYS A 31 13.95 -26.09 7.74
C LYS A 31 13.19 -26.40 6.45
N GLU A 32 13.21 -27.65 5.97
CA GLU A 32 12.44 -28.04 4.78
C GLU A 32 10.93 -27.87 4.97
N ALA A 33 10.41 -28.17 6.16
CA ALA A 33 9.00 -27.96 6.48
C ALA A 33 8.60 -26.48 6.41
N LEU A 34 9.42 -25.58 6.97
CA LEU A 34 9.20 -24.14 6.92
C LEU A 34 9.34 -23.56 5.51
N LEU A 35 10.32 -24.03 4.72
CA LEU A 35 10.45 -23.63 3.30
C LEU A 35 9.24 -24.08 2.47
N SER A 36 8.66 -25.24 2.79
CA SER A 36 7.42 -25.72 2.16
C SER A 36 6.21 -24.86 2.54
N GLN A 37 6.11 -24.43 3.80
CA GLN A 37 5.08 -23.50 4.28
C GLN A 37 5.22 -22.11 3.65
N LEU A 38 6.45 -21.60 3.53
CA LEU A 38 6.74 -20.31 2.90
C LEU A 38 6.33 -20.30 1.41
N LYS A 39 6.57 -21.40 0.68
CA LYS A 39 6.11 -21.59 -0.71
C LYS A 39 4.60 -21.66 -0.88
N GLN A 40 3.85 -21.87 0.21
CA GLN A 40 2.39 -21.86 0.23
C GLN A 40 1.81 -20.48 0.56
N CYS A 41 2.62 -19.50 1.01
CA CYS A 41 2.16 -18.11 1.07
C CYS A 41 1.98 -17.58 -0.39
N PRO A 42 0.90 -16.85 -0.71
CA PRO A 42 0.62 -16.32 -2.06
C PRO A 42 1.73 -15.41 -2.61
N PRO A 43 1.99 -15.37 -3.94
CA PRO A 43 2.99 -14.48 -4.54
C PRO A 43 2.55 -13.00 -4.50
N SER A 44 3.51 -12.11 -4.21
CA SER A 44 3.36 -10.66 -4.19
C SER A 44 3.30 -10.07 -5.62
N GLU A 45 2.30 -10.44 -6.42
CA GLU A 45 1.97 -9.63 -7.60
C GLU A 45 0.46 -9.43 -7.71
N THR A 46 0.07 -8.15 -7.71
CA THR A 46 -1.26 -7.57 -7.90
C THR A 46 -2.24 -7.64 -6.71
N GLN A 47 -2.36 -6.54 -5.93
CA GLN A 47 -3.65 -5.94 -5.53
C GLN A 47 -3.53 -4.69 -4.63
N ASN A 48 -4.41 -3.71 -4.88
CA ASN A 48 -4.54 -2.41 -4.20
C ASN A 48 -5.44 -2.44 -2.94
N ASN A 49 -5.42 -3.52 -2.14
CA ASN A 49 -6.20 -3.61 -0.90
C ASN A 49 -5.30 -3.76 0.33
N THR A 50 -5.38 -2.79 1.24
CA THR A 50 -4.49 -2.63 2.40
C THR A 50 -4.63 -3.71 3.47
N THR A 51 -5.80 -4.33 3.63
CA THR A 51 -6.07 -5.28 4.74
C THR A 51 -5.62 -6.73 4.47
N GLU A 52 -5.46 -7.13 3.20
CA GLU A 52 -4.91 -8.44 2.83
C GLU A 52 -3.39 -8.37 2.65
N ALA A 53 -2.85 -7.20 2.26
CA ALA A 53 -1.42 -6.95 2.24
C ALA A 53 -0.78 -7.04 3.64
N GLU A 54 -1.48 -6.62 4.70
CA GLU A 54 -1.00 -6.73 6.09
C GLU A 54 -0.91 -8.19 6.56
N LYS A 55 -1.94 -9.01 6.31
CA LYS A 55 -1.93 -10.45 6.66
C LYS A 55 -0.93 -11.28 5.86
N LEU A 56 -0.69 -10.90 4.60
CA LEU A 56 0.31 -11.53 3.73
C LEU A 56 1.73 -11.27 4.25
N ASN A 57 1.97 -10.04 4.71
CA ASN A 57 3.25 -9.62 5.31
C ASN A 57 3.52 -10.37 6.62
N ASP A 58 2.49 -10.66 7.42
CA ASP A 58 2.63 -11.40 8.68
C ASP A 58 2.97 -12.90 8.47
N CYS A 59 2.37 -13.59 7.47
CA CYS A 59 2.71 -14.98 7.08
C CYS A 59 4.21 -15.11 6.79
N GLN A 60 4.68 -14.21 5.93
CA GLN A 60 6.03 -14.19 5.42
C GLN A 60 7.04 -13.77 6.48
N LYS A 61 6.72 -12.76 7.30
CA LYS A 61 7.62 -12.22 8.33
C LYS A 61 7.88 -13.23 9.45
N GLU A 62 6.84 -13.88 9.96
CA GLU A 62 6.96 -14.85 11.05
C GLU A 62 7.73 -16.11 10.60
N LEU A 63 7.37 -16.68 9.45
CA LEU A 63 8.06 -17.87 8.91
C LEU A 63 9.53 -17.59 8.59
N THR A 64 9.86 -16.37 8.16
CA THR A 64 11.23 -16.02 7.85
C THR A 64 12.09 -15.82 9.10
N HIS A 65 11.53 -15.23 10.17
CA HIS A 65 12.22 -15.17 11.46
C HIS A 65 12.50 -16.57 12.02
N GLN A 66 11.56 -17.50 11.88
CA GLN A 66 11.76 -18.91 12.27
C GLN A 66 12.83 -19.62 11.44
N LEU A 67 12.86 -19.38 10.11
CA LEU A 67 13.92 -19.90 9.23
C LEU A 67 15.31 -19.38 9.62
N GLN A 68 15.43 -18.10 9.95
CA GLN A 68 16.70 -17.49 10.38
C GLN A 68 17.23 -18.13 11.67
N ASN A 69 16.35 -18.37 12.65
CA ASN A 69 16.74 -19.02 13.91
C ASN A 69 17.19 -20.46 13.70
N ILE A 70 16.50 -21.22 12.84
CA ILE A 70 16.90 -22.59 12.51
C ILE A 70 18.20 -22.63 11.72
N ASP A 71 18.41 -21.70 10.78
CA ASP A 71 19.67 -21.59 10.05
C ASP A 71 20.85 -21.29 10.99
N GLN A 72 20.65 -20.42 11.99
CA GLN A 72 21.66 -20.17 13.03
C GLN A 72 21.97 -21.43 13.85
N GLU A 73 20.98 -22.22 14.24
CA GLU A 73 21.18 -23.44 15.04
C GLU A 73 21.79 -24.59 14.23
N ILE A 74 21.37 -24.81 12.98
CA ILE A 74 22.00 -25.76 12.05
C ILE A 74 23.47 -25.39 11.85
N TYR A 75 23.74 -24.10 11.67
CA TYR A 75 25.09 -23.62 11.43
C TYR A 75 25.99 -23.75 12.68
N LYS A 76 25.52 -23.35 13.87
CA LYS A 76 26.26 -23.56 15.14
C LYS A 76 26.60 -25.03 15.34
N ALA A 77 25.66 -25.92 15.03
CA ALA A 77 25.86 -27.36 15.09
C ALA A 77 26.86 -27.89 14.04
N LYS A 78 26.99 -27.22 12.87
CA LYS A 78 27.86 -27.63 11.76
C LYS A 78 29.28 -27.06 11.84
N PHE A 79 29.48 -25.86 12.40
CA PHE A 79 30.76 -25.14 12.36
C PHE A 79 31.33 -24.74 13.73
N GLY A 80 30.60 -24.97 14.83
CA GLY A 80 31.05 -24.67 16.21
C GLY A 80 31.21 -23.18 16.53
N ASP A 81 31.72 -22.85 17.72
CA ASP A 81 31.88 -21.48 18.29
C ASP A 81 32.95 -20.60 17.58
N ASN A 82 33.25 -20.87 16.31
CA ASN A 82 34.33 -20.20 15.57
C ASN A 82 34.08 -18.71 15.28
N TYR A 83 32.81 -18.29 15.29
CA TYR A 83 32.36 -16.91 15.09
C TYR A 83 31.44 -16.49 16.25
N SER A 84 31.44 -15.21 16.57
CA SER A 84 30.63 -14.66 17.67
C SER A 84 29.20 -14.35 17.22
N GLU A 85 29.00 -14.06 15.94
CA GLU A 85 27.71 -13.69 15.36
C GLU A 85 27.74 -13.93 13.84
N LEU A 86 26.59 -14.31 13.27
CA LEU A 86 26.41 -14.52 11.84
C LEU A 86 25.16 -13.78 11.38
N LYS A 87 25.26 -13.03 10.30
CA LYS A 87 24.13 -12.29 9.72
C LYS A 87 23.88 -12.74 8.27
N PRO A 88 22.62 -12.93 7.85
CA PRO A 88 22.29 -13.18 6.46
C PRO A 88 22.85 -12.07 5.56
N TYR A 89 23.41 -12.45 4.42
CA TYR A 89 23.87 -11.57 3.36
C TYR A 89 23.20 -11.95 2.03
N THR A 90 23.41 -11.15 0.97
CA THR A 90 22.74 -11.33 -0.32
C THR A 90 23.01 -12.72 -0.92
N ASN A 91 22.08 -13.24 -1.74
CA ASN A 91 22.21 -14.52 -2.45
C ASN A 91 22.56 -15.74 -1.56
N GLY A 92 22.12 -15.72 -0.29
CA GLY A 92 22.32 -16.82 0.65
C GLY A 92 23.71 -16.88 1.30
N TYR A 93 24.58 -15.89 1.04
CA TYR A 93 25.85 -15.75 1.74
C TYR A 93 25.64 -15.29 3.19
N TRP A 94 26.67 -15.40 4.02
CA TRP A 94 26.62 -15.02 5.43
C TRP A 94 27.78 -14.11 5.82
N LEU A 95 27.49 -13.02 6.52
CA LEU A 95 28.50 -12.17 7.16
C LEU A 95 28.93 -12.83 8.47
N ALA A 96 30.21 -13.22 8.54
CA ALA A 96 30.81 -13.88 9.69
C ALA A 96 31.54 -12.87 10.59
N ILE A 97 31.02 -12.67 11.81
CA ILE A 97 31.52 -11.67 12.75
C ILE A 97 32.26 -12.38 13.88
N LYS A 98 33.52 -11.98 14.09
CA LYS A 98 34.37 -12.46 15.17
C LYS A 98 34.64 -11.31 16.14
N LYS A 99 33.98 -11.33 17.29
CA LYS A 99 34.19 -10.37 18.37
C LYS A 99 35.40 -10.80 19.22
N PRO A 100 36.36 -9.92 19.47
CA PRO A 100 37.48 -10.20 20.37
C PRO A 100 36.99 -10.32 21.81
N PHE A 101 37.68 -11.14 22.61
CA PHE A 101 37.31 -11.45 24.01
C PHE A 101 37.30 -10.22 24.94
N PHE A 102 37.91 -9.11 24.51
CA PHE A 102 37.93 -7.83 25.23
C PHE A 102 37.13 -6.79 24.46
N ALA A 103 36.20 -6.11 25.13
CA ALA A 103 35.23 -5.15 24.57
C ALA A 103 35.84 -3.87 23.93
N ILE A 104 37.17 -3.76 23.84
CA ILE A 104 37.90 -2.57 23.35
C ILE A 104 38.40 -2.75 21.90
N GLN A 105 38.40 -3.97 21.37
CA GLN A 105 38.87 -4.25 20.00
C GLN A 105 37.70 -4.35 19.01
N ARG A 106 37.89 -3.81 17.79
CA ARG A 106 36.88 -3.89 16.72
C ARG A 106 36.63 -5.33 16.30
N ALA A 107 35.37 -5.65 16.00
CA ALA A 107 34.99 -6.96 15.47
C ALA A 107 35.64 -7.17 14.10
N LYS A 108 36.05 -8.41 13.83
CA LYS A 108 36.55 -8.78 12.51
C LYS A 108 35.43 -9.40 11.70
N ILE A 109 35.32 -9.03 10.43
CA ILE A 109 34.28 -9.49 9.52
C ILE A 109 34.88 -10.32 8.39
N GLY A 110 34.16 -11.38 8.03
CA GLY A 110 34.43 -12.28 6.91
C GLY A 110 33.12 -12.68 6.24
N ILE A 111 33.20 -13.52 5.21
CA ILE A 111 32.04 -13.95 4.42
C ILE A 111 32.10 -15.44 4.16
N LEU A 112 30.95 -16.09 4.30
CA LEU A 112 30.75 -17.50 4.02
C LEU A 112 29.77 -17.66 2.86
N ASP A 113 29.97 -18.70 2.06
CA ASP A 113 29.02 -19.10 1.03
C ASP A 113 27.74 -19.74 1.62
N PRO A 114 26.70 -19.99 0.81
CA PRO A 114 25.46 -20.63 1.28
C PRO A 114 25.64 -22.03 1.89
N ASN A 115 26.78 -22.69 1.65
CA ASN A 115 27.10 -23.99 2.23
C ASN A 115 27.91 -23.88 3.53
N GLY A 116 28.29 -22.66 3.92
CA GLY A 116 29.09 -22.32 5.10
C GLY A 116 30.60 -22.41 4.90
N LYS A 117 31.08 -22.44 3.65
CA LYS A 117 32.52 -22.36 3.34
C LYS A 117 32.98 -20.93 3.42
N GLU A 118 34.11 -20.69 4.09
CA GLU A 118 34.75 -19.37 4.16
C GLU A 118 35.25 -18.93 2.77
N ILE A 119 34.68 -17.83 2.27
CA ILE A 119 35.11 -17.16 1.04
C ILE A 119 36.01 -15.97 1.36
N ILE A 120 35.68 -15.23 2.42
CA ILE A 120 36.48 -14.13 2.93
C ILE A 120 36.77 -14.39 4.41
N GLU A 121 38.06 -14.49 4.75
CA GLU A 121 38.47 -14.69 6.14
C GLU A 121 38.04 -13.53 7.05
N PRO A 122 37.66 -13.78 8.31
CA PRO A 122 37.26 -12.75 9.27
C PRO A 122 38.47 -11.94 9.78
N LYS A 123 38.99 -11.06 8.91
CA LYS A 123 40.15 -10.20 9.19
C LYS A 123 39.94 -8.72 8.87
N TYR A 124 38.85 -8.38 8.19
CA TYR A 124 38.49 -7.00 7.85
C TYR A 124 37.74 -6.36 9.01
N PHE A 125 37.72 -5.03 9.08
CA PHE A 125 37.10 -4.31 10.20
C PHE A 125 35.77 -3.67 9.85
N ASP A 126 35.51 -3.44 8.57
CA ASP A 126 34.31 -2.74 8.11
C ASP A 126 33.98 -3.11 6.66
N PHE A 127 32.73 -2.89 6.25
CA PHE A 127 32.29 -3.05 4.86
C PHE A 127 31.39 -1.87 4.45
N ALA A 128 31.51 -1.42 3.20
CA ALA A 128 30.73 -0.29 2.71
C ALA A 128 29.41 -0.81 2.13
N GLN A 129 28.29 -0.29 2.64
CA GLN A 129 26.98 -0.52 2.05
C GLN A 129 26.74 0.50 0.94
N ILE A 130 27.04 0.13 -0.30
CA ILE A 130 26.87 1.02 -1.44
C ILE A 130 25.54 0.71 -2.14
N GLN A 131 24.51 1.51 -1.88
CA GLN A 131 23.16 1.28 -2.39
C GLN A 131 22.99 1.87 -3.81
N THR A 132 22.89 1.01 -4.83
CA THR A 132 22.47 1.41 -6.17
C THR A 132 20.95 1.44 -6.29
N LYS A 133 20.35 2.54 -5.80
CA LYS A 133 19.12 3.20 -6.30
C LYS A 133 18.52 4.09 -5.21
N LYS A 134 18.49 5.39 -5.47
CA LYS A 134 17.86 6.45 -4.64
C LYS A 134 16.41 6.11 -4.21
N PRO A 135 15.93 6.69 -3.09
CA PRO A 135 15.36 8.04 -3.15
C PRO A 135 16.12 9.09 -2.30
N LEU A 136 16.45 10.21 -2.98
CA LEU A 136 16.58 11.62 -2.55
C LEU A 136 16.97 12.01 -1.09
N ILE A 137 18.28 12.37 -0.90
CA ILE A 137 18.92 13.46 -0.09
C ILE A 137 18.53 13.62 1.42
N PRO A 138 19.43 14.09 2.35
CA PRO A 138 20.86 13.83 2.60
C PRO A 138 21.11 13.34 4.06
N TYR A 139 22.24 12.67 4.31
CA TYR A 139 23.14 12.77 5.47
C TYR A 139 23.84 11.41 5.66
N ALA A 140 25.14 11.43 5.33
CA ALA A 140 26.18 10.50 5.77
C ALA A 140 25.77 9.04 6.02
N ASP A 141 26.09 8.20 5.03
CA ASP A 141 26.22 6.75 5.15
C ASP A 141 27.20 6.39 6.26
N HIS A 142 26.69 6.15 7.47
CA HIS A 142 27.43 5.58 8.58
C HIS A 142 26.63 4.43 9.16
N TYR A 143 27.11 3.20 8.95
CA TYR A 143 26.86 2.11 9.89
C TYR A 143 28.19 1.74 10.55
N PHE A 144 28.60 2.54 11.54
CA PHE A 144 29.42 1.98 12.62
C PHE A 144 28.53 1.00 13.38
N LEU A 145 29.11 -0.08 13.93
CA LEU A 145 28.42 -1.06 14.79
C LEU A 145 27.61 -0.41 15.92
N ASP A 146 26.39 0.02 15.62
CA ASP A 146 25.27 0.20 16.52
C ASP A 146 24.10 -0.59 15.92
N ILE A 147 23.77 -1.71 16.56
CA ILE A 147 22.58 -2.50 16.32
C ILE A 147 21.48 -1.78 17.12
N PRO A 148 20.38 -1.26 16.53
CA PRO A 148 19.44 -2.02 15.70
C PRO A 148 18.83 -1.22 14.54
N ASN A 149 19.15 -1.57 13.31
CA ASN A 149 18.28 -1.31 12.16
C ASN A 149 18.68 -2.25 11.03
N LEU A 150 17.96 -3.36 10.89
CA LEU A 150 17.92 -4.13 9.66
C LEU A 150 16.46 -4.22 9.20
N PRO A 151 16.13 -3.79 7.97
CA PRO A 151 14.83 -4.02 7.40
C PRO A 151 14.62 -5.50 7.07
N ASN A 152 13.32 -5.83 7.05
CA ASN A 152 12.64 -7.11 6.89
C ASN A 152 13.35 -8.22 6.09
N PRO A 153 13.18 -9.48 6.51
CA PRO A 153 13.77 -10.61 5.83
C PRO A 153 12.75 -11.14 4.81
N LEU A 154 13.03 -10.92 3.54
CA LEU A 154 12.74 -11.79 2.40
C LEU A 154 13.45 -11.16 1.21
N ILE A 155 14.30 -11.96 0.59
CA ILE A 155 14.84 -11.69 -0.73
C ILE A 155 13.63 -11.57 -1.65
N ASP A 156 13.25 -10.36 -2.02
CA ASP A 156 12.71 -10.02 -3.32
C ASP A 156 12.63 -8.50 -3.46
N HIS A 157 13.04 -8.01 -4.64
CA HIS A 157 13.04 -6.62 -5.15
C HIS A 157 14.33 -5.79 -5.07
N TYR A 158 15.44 -6.38 -4.63
CA TYR A 158 16.74 -5.73 -4.86
C TYR A 158 17.73 -6.70 -5.50
N ASN A 159 17.73 -6.71 -6.83
CA ASN A 159 18.90 -7.13 -7.62
C ASN A 159 20.04 -6.15 -7.29
N TYR A 160 20.74 -6.39 -6.19
CA TYR A 160 21.93 -5.64 -5.83
C TYR A 160 23.08 -6.09 -6.74
N LEU A 161 23.20 -5.39 -7.86
CA LEU A 161 24.26 -5.49 -8.84
C LEU A 161 25.60 -5.01 -8.25
N PHE A 162 26.27 -5.83 -7.45
CA PHE A 162 27.74 -5.86 -7.40
C PHE A 162 28.19 -7.26 -6.93
N PRO A 163 28.88 -8.06 -7.75
CA PRO A 163 29.62 -9.22 -7.26
C PRO A 163 30.83 -8.81 -6.41
N ILE A 164 30.99 -7.53 -6.05
CA ILE A 164 32.16 -6.99 -5.34
C ILE A 164 31.72 -6.40 -4.02
N ILE A 165 32.47 -6.76 -2.98
CA ILE A 165 32.27 -6.26 -1.63
C ILE A 165 33.46 -5.41 -1.24
N TYR A 166 33.16 -4.18 -0.83
CA TYR A 166 34.15 -3.22 -0.40
C TYR A 166 34.39 -3.36 1.09
N LEU A 167 35.64 -3.61 1.47
CA LEU A 167 36.06 -3.92 2.83
C LEU A 167 37.16 -2.97 3.28
N GLN A 168 37.24 -2.73 4.59
CA GLN A 168 38.32 -1.99 5.23
C GLN A 168 39.33 -2.94 5.89
N ASP A 169 40.61 -2.77 5.54
CA ASP A 169 41.71 -3.55 6.11
C ASP A 169 42.18 -3.03 7.48
N THR A 170 43.24 -3.64 8.01
CA THR A 170 43.82 -3.27 9.31
C THR A 170 44.49 -1.91 9.37
N HIS A 171 44.78 -1.31 8.22
CA HIS A 171 45.39 0.01 8.09
C HIS A 171 44.35 1.09 7.79
N GLY A 172 43.06 0.74 7.80
CA GLY A 172 41.97 1.65 7.48
C GLY A 172 41.80 1.93 5.99
N LYS A 173 42.47 1.16 5.12
CA LYS A 173 42.39 1.29 3.67
C LYS A 173 41.28 0.43 3.11
N TRP A 174 40.57 0.96 2.13
CA TRP A 174 39.46 0.31 1.45
C TRP A 174 39.95 -0.39 0.18
N GLY A 175 39.42 -1.58 -0.04
CA GLY A 175 39.62 -2.41 -1.23
C GLY A 175 38.33 -3.18 -1.55
N GLY A 176 38.35 -3.98 -2.61
CA GLY A 176 37.18 -4.69 -3.12
C GLY A 176 37.50 -6.13 -3.47
N ILE A 177 36.67 -7.05 -2.99
CA ILE A 177 36.81 -8.49 -3.18
C ILE A 177 35.59 -9.02 -3.94
N HIS A 178 35.83 -9.85 -4.94
CA HIS A 178 34.76 -10.50 -5.67
C HIS A 178 34.13 -11.62 -4.82
N LEU A 179 32.84 -11.50 -4.51
CA LEU A 179 32.08 -12.32 -3.58
C LEU A 179 32.10 -13.80 -3.92
N GLU A 180 32.02 -14.17 -5.20
CA GLU A 180 31.97 -15.59 -5.58
C GLU A 180 33.36 -16.25 -5.59
N THR A 181 34.40 -15.50 -5.93
CA THR A 181 35.75 -16.03 -6.16
C THR A 181 36.69 -15.82 -4.98
N GLY A 182 36.34 -14.90 -4.06
CA GLY A 182 37.21 -14.46 -2.97
C GLY A 182 38.44 -13.67 -3.45
N GLN A 183 38.51 -13.31 -4.73
CA GLN A 183 39.68 -12.62 -5.29
C GLN A 183 39.61 -11.12 -5.04
N GLU A 184 40.74 -10.53 -4.64
CA GLU A 184 40.92 -9.09 -4.62
C GLU A 184 40.88 -8.57 -6.07
N VAL A 185 39.88 -7.74 -6.37
CA VAL A 185 39.68 -7.10 -7.67
C VAL A 185 39.99 -5.61 -7.61
N ILE A 186 39.96 -5.03 -6.40
CA ILE A 186 40.33 -3.64 -6.13
C ILE A 186 41.30 -3.64 -4.94
N PRO A 187 42.52 -3.10 -5.11
CA PRO A 187 43.53 -3.16 -4.06
C PRO A 187 43.20 -2.31 -2.84
N PHE A 188 43.61 -2.77 -1.66
CA PHE A 188 43.38 -2.09 -0.37
C PHE A 188 44.32 -0.90 -0.18
N ARG A 189 44.01 0.22 -0.83
CA ARG A 189 44.78 1.48 -0.73
C ARG A 189 43.92 2.74 -0.81
N TYR A 190 42.63 2.59 -1.03
CA TYR A 190 41.71 3.71 -1.24
C TYR A 190 41.08 4.19 0.07
N LYS A 191 40.50 5.37 0.02
CA LYS A 191 39.54 5.87 1.01
C LYS A 191 38.18 5.19 0.85
N LEU A 192 37.24 5.56 1.73
CA LEU A 192 35.86 5.13 1.66
C LEU A 192 35.33 5.30 0.23
N PRO A 193 34.86 4.23 -0.43
CA PRO A 193 34.34 4.33 -1.80
C PRO A 193 33.09 5.22 -1.86
N HIS A 194 32.99 6.03 -2.91
CA HIS A 194 31.86 6.94 -3.12
C HIS A 194 31.01 6.52 -4.32
N LEU A 195 29.68 6.45 -4.15
CA LEU A 195 28.77 6.14 -5.24
C LEU A 195 28.56 7.37 -6.15
N GLN A 196 28.72 7.19 -7.45
CA GLN A 196 28.49 8.20 -8.47
C GLN A 196 27.63 7.62 -9.60
N GLY A 197 26.31 7.75 -9.45
CA GLY A 197 25.35 7.07 -10.34
C GLY A 197 25.38 5.56 -10.10
N ASP A 198 25.62 4.77 -11.16
CA ASP A 198 25.80 3.31 -11.09
C ASP A 198 27.29 2.89 -10.97
N HIS A 199 28.19 3.84 -10.71
CA HIS A 199 29.65 3.65 -10.68
C HIS A 199 30.24 4.00 -9.33
N ILE A 200 31.43 3.46 -9.02
CA ILE A 200 32.14 3.72 -7.76
C ILE A 200 33.39 4.55 -8.01
N LEU A 201 33.49 5.66 -7.30
CA LEU A 201 34.65 6.53 -7.26
C LEU A 201 35.58 6.11 -6.13
N LEU A 202 36.86 5.89 -6.47
CA LEU A 202 37.90 5.48 -5.54
C LEU A 202 39.04 6.48 -5.55
N ILE A 203 39.35 7.02 -4.37
CA ILE A 203 40.37 8.04 -4.16
C ILE A 203 41.51 7.44 -3.34
N GLU A 204 42.74 7.58 -3.84
CA GLU A 204 43.97 7.15 -3.18
C GLU A 204 44.71 8.38 -2.63
N GLU A 205 45.25 8.27 -1.42
CA GLU A 205 45.98 9.36 -0.76
C GLU A 205 47.36 8.94 -0.25
N ASP A 206 48.27 9.91 -0.23
CA ASP A 206 49.58 9.79 0.42
C ASP A 206 49.48 9.80 1.96
N GLU A 207 50.63 9.64 2.63
CA GLU A 207 50.72 9.63 4.10
C GLU A 207 50.36 10.99 4.74
N GLN A 208 50.36 12.08 3.95
CA GLN A 208 50.01 13.42 4.38
C GLN A 208 48.52 13.75 4.14
N GLY A 209 47.76 12.82 3.54
CA GLY A 209 46.35 12.99 3.22
C GLY A 209 46.08 13.77 1.93
N ASN A 210 47.07 13.89 1.04
CA ASN A 210 46.86 14.48 -0.29
C ASN A 210 46.40 13.41 -1.29
N GLU A 211 45.42 13.74 -2.12
CA GLU A 211 44.95 12.89 -3.21
C GLU A 211 46.04 12.66 -4.26
N ILE A 212 46.42 11.40 -4.46
CA ILE A 212 47.45 10.97 -5.42
C ILE A 212 46.86 10.32 -6.67
N SER A 213 45.69 9.67 -6.57
CA SER A 213 45.00 9.11 -7.72
C SER A 213 43.50 9.01 -7.49
N GLU A 214 42.74 9.10 -8.57
CA GLU A 214 41.29 8.89 -8.59
C GLU A 214 40.96 7.96 -9.75
N ILE A 215 40.12 6.96 -9.50
CA ILE A 215 39.62 6.05 -10.52
C ILE A 215 38.11 5.86 -10.37
N LEU A 216 37.44 5.71 -11.50
CA LEU A 216 36.04 5.29 -11.57
C LEU A 216 35.99 3.83 -12.00
N VAL A 217 35.26 3.00 -11.26
CA VAL A 217 35.07 1.59 -11.55
C VAL A 217 33.60 1.27 -11.81
N ASN A 218 33.36 0.30 -12.69
CA ASN A 218 32.02 -0.22 -12.98
C ASN A 218 31.59 -1.29 -11.96
N GLN A 219 30.43 -1.91 -12.20
CA GLN A 219 29.86 -2.92 -11.30
C GLN A 219 30.69 -4.20 -11.14
N GLN A 220 31.62 -4.46 -12.06
CA GLN A 220 32.56 -5.58 -12.01
C GLN A 220 33.95 -5.14 -11.51
N GLY A 221 34.08 -3.92 -10.96
CA GLY A 221 35.32 -3.43 -10.35
C GLY A 221 36.41 -3.09 -11.36
N LYS A 222 36.07 -3.11 -12.65
CA LYS A 222 36.97 -2.74 -13.73
C LYS A 222 37.05 -1.21 -13.78
N THR A 223 38.27 -0.68 -13.83
CA THR A 223 38.48 0.75 -14.07
C THR A 223 37.97 1.14 -15.45
N ILE A 224 36.97 2.02 -15.48
CA ILE A 224 36.42 2.58 -16.73
C ILE A 224 36.97 3.98 -17.01
N PHE A 225 37.42 4.71 -15.97
CA PHE A 225 37.94 6.06 -16.13
C PHE A 225 38.99 6.41 -15.08
N LYS A 226 39.91 7.32 -15.44
CA LYS A 226 40.90 7.89 -14.54
C LYS A 226 40.84 9.42 -14.64
N PRO A 227 40.02 10.09 -13.82
CA PRO A 227 39.88 11.55 -13.85
C PRO A 227 41.22 12.29 -13.74
N SER A 228 42.15 11.75 -12.96
CA SER A 228 43.48 12.33 -12.75
C SER A 228 44.31 12.55 -14.03
N LEU A 229 44.01 11.84 -15.13
CA LEU A 229 44.68 12.04 -16.43
C LEU A 229 44.23 13.31 -17.16
N TYR A 230 43.07 13.86 -16.80
CA TYR A 230 42.43 14.99 -17.50
C TYR A 230 42.41 16.28 -16.66
N GLY A 231 43.07 16.30 -15.50
CA GLY A 231 43.12 17.46 -14.60
C GLY A 231 41.89 17.58 -13.69
N LYS A 232 41.78 18.65 -12.89
CA LYS A 232 40.63 18.92 -11.99
C LYS A 232 39.37 19.39 -12.75
N ASP A 233 39.27 19.04 -14.03
CA ASP A 233 38.23 19.48 -14.92
C ASP A 233 36.98 18.59 -14.84
N PHE A 234 35.86 19.10 -15.35
CA PHE A 234 34.55 18.48 -15.23
C PHE A 234 34.36 17.35 -16.26
N TYR A 235 33.72 16.26 -15.86
CA TYR A 235 33.35 15.15 -16.75
C TYR A 235 31.91 14.68 -16.49
N ASP A 236 31.25 14.19 -17.54
CA ASP A 236 29.93 13.55 -17.49
C ASP A 236 30.06 12.08 -17.89
N ILE A 237 29.44 11.18 -17.11
CA ILE A 237 29.32 9.76 -17.45
C ILE A 237 28.04 9.59 -18.26
N LEU A 238 28.17 9.24 -19.55
CA LEU A 238 27.01 9.03 -20.43
C LEU A 238 26.49 7.59 -20.32
N ASP A 239 27.40 6.61 -20.28
CA ASP A 239 27.17 5.21 -19.90
C ASP A 239 28.50 4.52 -19.50
N GLU A 240 28.53 3.18 -19.40
CA GLU A 240 29.71 2.40 -19.00
C GLU A 240 30.90 2.46 -19.98
N HIS A 241 30.63 2.76 -21.25
CA HIS A 241 31.62 2.85 -22.32
C HIS A 241 31.97 4.29 -22.67
N TYR A 242 31.04 5.23 -22.50
CA TYR A 242 31.14 6.59 -23.01
C TYR A 242 31.23 7.65 -21.91
N ILE A 243 32.31 8.44 -21.94
CA ILE A 243 32.60 9.49 -20.95
C ILE A 243 32.94 10.79 -21.67
N ALA A 244 32.23 11.86 -21.33
CA ALA A 244 32.49 13.19 -21.83
C ALA A 244 33.39 13.96 -20.85
N VAL A 245 34.50 14.50 -21.35
CA VAL A 245 35.47 15.29 -20.58
C VAL A 245 35.54 16.70 -21.16
N TYR A 246 35.53 17.71 -20.30
CA TYR A 246 35.52 19.12 -20.70
C TYR A 246 36.75 19.86 -20.16
N GLN A 247 37.77 20.04 -20.99
CA GLN A 247 39.09 20.58 -20.61
C GLN A 247 39.48 21.76 -21.51
N ASP A 248 39.94 22.87 -20.94
CA ASP A 248 40.55 24.00 -21.68
C ASP A 248 39.75 24.49 -22.92
N ASN A 249 38.42 24.63 -22.78
CA ASN A 249 37.45 24.94 -23.85
C ASN A 249 37.21 23.86 -24.90
N LYS A 250 37.84 22.69 -24.78
CA LYS A 250 37.55 21.50 -25.58
C LYS A 250 36.50 20.63 -24.92
N SER A 251 35.77 19.90 -25.75
CA SER A 251 34.92 18.79 -25.29
C SER A 251 35.39 17.51 -25.98
N ILE A 252 35.71 16.51 -25.17
CA ILE A 252 36.29 15.24 -25.59
C ILE A 252 35.30 14.13 -25.22
N LEU A 253 34.94 13.28 -26.16
CA LEU A 253 34.19 12.07 -25.89
C LEU A 253 35.13 10.87 -25.97
N LEU A 254 35.17 10.11 -24.88
CA LEU A 254 35.92 8.87 -24.74
C LEU A 254 34.99 7.68 -24.91
N LYS A 255 35.41 6.67 -25.68
CA LYS A 255 34.83 5.33 -25.71
C LYS A 255 35.87 4.35 -25.18
N ASP A 256 35.59 3.64 -24.09
CA ASP A 256 36.52 2.71 -23.45
C ASP A 256 37.92 3.34 -23.20
N GLN A 257 37.94 4.58 -22.69
CA GLN A 257 39.13 5.40 -22.45
C GLN A 257 39.90 5.86 -23.71
N LYS A 258 39.37 5.64 -24.91
CA LYS A 258 39.95 6.15 -26.16
C LYS A 258 39.16 7.35 -26.66
N GLU A 259 39.86 8.41 -27.01
CA GLU A 259 39.25 9.57 -27.66
C GLU A 259 38.63 9.16 -29.01
N ILE A 260 37.32 9.38 -29.14
CA ILE A 260 36.59 9.16 -30.40
C ILE A 260 36.06 10.44 -31.02
N ILE A 261 35.83 11.49 -30.21
CA ILE A 261 35.44 12.82 -30.69
C ILE A 261 36.20 13.87 -29.87
N VAL A 262 36.87 14.80 -30.56
CA VAL A 262 37.55 15.94 -29.94
C VAL A 262 37.09 17.21 -30.64
N LEU A 263 36.52 18.14 -29.90
CA LEU A 263 35.97 19.39 -30.43
C LEU A 263 36.58 20.58 -29.69
N ASP A 264 36.99 21.61 -30.42
CA ASP A 264 37.60 22.84 -29.90
C ASP A 264 36.56 23.85 -29.37
N ASP A 265 35.35 23.37 -29.02
CA ASP A 265 34.26 24.15 -28.47
C ASP A 265 33.60 23.42 -27.29
N LYS A 266 32.99 24.19 -26.37
CA LYS A 266 32.14 23.66 -25.30
C LYS A 266 30.78 23.22 -25.87
N VAL A 267 30.65 21.92 -26.11
CA VAL A 267 29.43 21.27 -26.58
C VAL A 267 28.87 20.39 -25.47
N HIS A 268 27.65 19.89 -25.64
CA HIS A 268 27.09 18.86 -24.77
C HIS A 268 26.93 17.56 -25.56
N PHE A 269 27.36 16.44 -24.98
CA PHE A 269 27.19 15.12 -25.54
C PHE A 269 25.98 14.43 -24.91
N SER A 270 25.18 13.74 -25.73
CA SER A 270 24.18 12.80 -25.24
C SER A 270 24.11 11.60 -26.17
N ILE A 271 23.82 10.42 -25.61
CA ILE A 271 23.65 9.20 -26.39
C ILE A 271 22.16 8.87 -26.40
N ARG A 272 21.61 8.66 -27.60
CA ARG A 272 20.23 8.19 -27.77
C ARG A 272 20.23 7.11 -28.83
N ASP A 273 19.67 5.95 -28.48
CA ASP A 273 19.65 4.74 -29.30
C ASP A 273 21.06 4.35 -29.82
N LYS A 274 21.31 4.47 -31.12
CA LYS A 274 22.57 4.09 -31.80
C LYS A 274 23.41 5.30 -32.22
N PHE A 275 23.15 6.49 -31.64
CA PHE A 275 23.78 7.73 -32.08
C PHE A 275 24.28 8.59 -30.92
N ILE A 276 25.35 9.31 -31.19
CA ILE A 276 25.88 10.37 -30.33
C ILE A 276 25.39 11.70 -30.86
N PHE A 277 24.66 12.43 -30.03
CA PHE A 277 24.18 13.78 -30.29
C PHE A 277 25.12 14.78 -29.64
N VAL A 278 25.58 15.74 -30.45
CA VAL A 278 26.46 16.82 -30.03
C VAL A 278 25.75 18.13 -30.26
N GLU A 279 25.55 18.90 -29.19
CA GLU A 279 24.88 20.20 -29.25
C GLU A 279 25.82 21.33 -28.82
N SER A 280 25.98 22.33 -29.69
CA SER A 280 26.72 23.55 -29.37
C SER A 280 25.84 24.52 -28.58
N ARG A 281 26.25 24.89 -27.36
CA ARG A 281 25.51 25.88 -26.56
C ARG A 281 25.56 27.30 -27.12
N LYS A 282 26.51 27.61 -28.02
CA LYS A 282 26.68 28.95 -28.62
C LYS A 282 25.90 29.12 -29.91
N THR A 283 25.97 28.12 -30.80
CA THR A 283 25.41 28.22 -32.15
C THR A 283 24.08 27.47 -32.29
N LEU A 284 23.73 26.62 -31.32
CA LEU A 284 22.61 25.67 -31.40
C LEU A 284 22.74 24.66 -32.56
N ASP A 285 23.93 24.56 -33.15
CA ASP A 285 24.20 23.55 -34.16
C ASP A 285 24.18 22.17 -33.50
N ARG A 286 23.54 21.24 -34.20
CA ARG A 286 23.42 19.85 -33.75
C ARG A 286 24.11 18.94 -34.74
N LYS A 287 25.04 18.15 -34.23
CA LYS A 287 25.78 17.14 -34.98
C LYS A 287 25.40 15.76 -34.48
N ILE A 288 25.25 14.83 -35.40
CA ILE A 288 24.97 13.43 -35.11
C ILE A 288 26.19 12.63 -35.53
N TYR A 289 26.70 11.83 -34.62
CA TYR A 289 27.81 10.92 -34.85
C TYR A 289 27.34 9.48 -34.67
N SER A 290 27.97 8.56 -35.40
CA SER A 290 27.92 7.14 -35.09
C SER A 290 28.57 6.87 -33.73
N LEU A 291 28.24 5.73 -33.12
CA LEU A 291 28.84 5.26 -31.86
C LEU A 291 30.37 5.11 -31.89
N ASP A 292 31.01 5.10 -33.07
CA ASP A 292 32.46 5.05 -33.25
C ASP A 292 33.08 6.43 -33.52
N GLY A 293 32.29 7.52 -33.48
CA GLY A 293 32.78 8.89 -33.59
C GLY A 293 32.83 9.46 -35.02
N HIS A 294 32.26 8.78 -36.01
CA HIS A 294 32.13 9.33 -37.37
C HIS A 294 30.93 10.27 -37.49
N LEU A 295 31.16 11.49 -37.99
CA LEU A 295 30.09 12.47 -38.26
C LEU A 295 29.16 11.92 -39.36
N LEU A 296 27.87 11.79 -39.03
CA LEU A 296 26.83 11.32 -39.95
C LEU A 296 26.07 12.50 -40.56
N PHE A 297 25.77 13.52 -39.74
CA PHE A 297 24.96 14.65 -40.17
C PHE A 297 25.23 15.90 -39.34
N GLU A 298 25.12 17.06 -39.98
CA GLU A 298 25.21 18.39 -39.37
C GLU A 298 23.92 19.15 -39.70
N ALA A 299 23.19 19.54 -38.65
CA ALA A 299 21.91 20.20 -38.74
C ALA A 299 22.05 21.67 -38.33
N ASP A 300 21.78 22.58 -39.28
CA ASP A 300 21.69 24.01 -38.99
C ASP A 300 20.39 24.27 -38.22
N ASN A 301 20.51 24.59 -36.93
CA ASN A 301 19.41 25.03 -36.06
C ASN A 301 18.11 24.22 -36.26
N SER A 302 18.17 22.89 -36.15
CA SER A 302 17.05 21.97 -36.38
C SER A 302 16.93 20.94 -35.25
N TYR A 303 15.72 20.44 -34.99
CA TYR A 303 15.49 19.27 -34.14
C TYR A 303 15.76 17.99 -34.93
N VAL A 304 16.35 17.01 -34.25
CA VAL A 304 16.68 15.72 -34.83
C VAL A 304 16.13 14.65 -33.91
N ASN A 305 15.30 13.77 -34.46
CA ASN A 305 14.67 12.66 -33.76
C ASN A 305 14.92 11.36 -34.51
N VAL A 306 15.27 10.29 -33.80
CA VAL A 306 15.30 8.93 -34.33
C VAL A 306 13.88 8.38 -34.22
N LEU A 307 13.34 7.80 -35.31
CA LEU A 307 11.94 7.38 -35.32
C LEU A 307 11.69 6.10 -34.51
N SER A 308 12.67 5.20 -34.44
CA SER A 308 12.65 3.98 -33.64
C SER A 308 14.07 3.41 -33.48
N PRO A 309 14.40 2.75 -32.35
CA PRO A 309 15.70 2.09 -32.15
C PRO A 309 16.03 1.03 -33.22
N ASN A 310 14.99 0.46 -33.83
CA ASN A 310 15.10 -0.57 -34.86
C ASN A 310 15.05 -0.01 -36.29
N SER A 311 14.81 1.30 -36.46
CA SER A 311 14.78 1.95 -37.77
C SER A 311 16.15 2.50 -38.15
N ASP A 312 16.42 2.55 -39.45
CA ASP A 312 17.57 3.25 -40.01
C ASP A 312 17.21 4.72 -40.34
N LEU A 313 16.18 5.27 -39.71
CA LEU A 313 15.55 6.53 -40.10
C LEU A 313 15.74 7.64 -39.07
N ILE A 314 16.20 8.79 -39.55
CA ILE A 314 16.38 10.00 -38.76
C ILE A 314 15.48 11.09 -39.34
N TYR A 315 14.58 11.60 -38.49
CA TYR A 315 13.68 12.69 -38.81
C TYR A 315 14.28 14.03 -38.36
N ILE A 316 14.38 14.97 -39.28
CA ILE A 316 14.92 16.31 -39.05
C ILE A 316 13.79 17.31 -39.17
N GLU A 317 13.52 18.04 -38.10
CA GLU A 317 12.52 19.09 -38.00
C GLU A 317 13.19 20.47 -37.98
N SER A 318 12.95 21.30 -38.99
CA SER A 318 13.61 22.59 -39.11
C SER A 318 12.95 23.69 -38.27
N PHE A 319 13.73 24.54 -37.60
CA PHE A 319 13.18 25.72 -36.90
C PHE A 319 12.55 26.71 -37.90
N GLY A 320 11.31 27.13 -37.63
CA GLY A 320 10.66 28.24 -38.34
C GLY A 320 9.58 27.88 -39.36
N GLY A 321 9.18 26.61 -39.51
CA GLY A 321 7.97 26.27 -40.27
C GLY A 321 7.77 24.78 -40.55
N ARG A 322 6.54 24.30 -40.32
CA ARG A 322 6.09 22.97 -40.77
C ARG A 322 6.23 22.88 -42.29
N GLY A 323 6.95 21.88 -42.80
CA GLY A 323 7.12 21.68 -44.24
C GLY A 323 8.52 21.95 -44.83
N LYS A 324 9.57 22.02 -44.00
CA LYS A 324 10.97 21.87 -44.48
C LYS A 324 11.65 20.65 -43.85
N ASN A 325 10.85 19.76 -43.28
CA ASN A 325 11.36 18.62 -42.55
C ASN A 325 11.95 17.62 -43.54
N LYS A 326 12.88 16.81 -43.07
CA LYS A 326 13.57 15.81 -43.88
C LYS A 326 13.54 14.47 -43.19
N LEU A 327 13.46 13.42 -43.98
CA LEU A 327 13.71 12.06 -43.52
C LEU A 327 14.98 11.56 -44.21
N ILE A 328 15.96 11.17 -43.41
CA ILE A 328 17.26 10.68 -43.88
C ILE A 328 17.51 9.27 -43.35
N ASP A 329 18.40 8.55 -44.01
CA ASP A 329 18.92 7.29 -43.46
C ASP A 329 20.15 7.52 -42.56
N THR A 330 20.62 6.44 -41.91
CA THR A 330 21.81 6.47 -41.04
C THR A 330 23.12 6.79 -41.75
N SER A 331 23.16 6.74 -43.09
CA SER A 331 24.31 7.18 -43.87
C SER A 331 24.31 8.68 -44.15
N GLY A 332 23.25 9.39 -43.75
CA GLY A 332 23.04 10.80 -44.05
C GLY A 332 22.37 11.06 -45.41
N LYS A 333 21.97 10.02 -46.14
CA LYS A 333 21.28 10.18 -47.42
C LYS A 333 19.86 10.67 -47.19
N ILE A 334 19.49 11.73 -47.88
CA ILE A 334 18.11 12.26 -47.86
C ILE A 334 17.20 11.30 -48.62
N LEU A 335 16.23 10.70 -47.91
CA LEU A 335 15.20 9.84 -48.48
C LEU A 335 14.00 10.68 -48.94
N PHE A 336 13.57 11.63 -48.11
CA PHE A 336 12.49 12.57 -48.42
C PHE A 336 12.85 13.97 -47.94
N SER A 337 12.56 14.98 -48.76
CA SER A 337 12.62 16.40 -48.41
C SER A 337 11.21 16.99 -48.44
N ASP A 338 11.04 18.14 -47.76
CA ASP A 338 9.79 18.91 -47.79
C ASP A 338 8.59 18.06 -47.35
N ILE A 339 8.78 17.29 -46.27
CA ILE A 339 7.70 16.53 -45.63
C ILE A 339 7.07 17.37 -44.54
N TYR A 340 5.78 17.15 -44.32
CA TYR A 340 5.04 17.87 -43.29
C TYR A 340 5.26 17.22 -41.92
N ASN A 341 5.13 15.89 -41.84
CA ASN A 341 5.29 15.14 -40.60
C ASN A 341 5.63 13.66 -40.84
N VAL A 342 6.17 12.99 -39.82
CA VAL A 342 6.30 11.53 -39.76
C VAL A 342 5.78 11.05 -38.41
N SER A 343 4.97 10.00 -38.39
CA SER A 343 4.44 9.42 -37.16
C SER A 343 4.53 7.89 -37.19
N LYS A 344 4.68 7.28 -36.01
CA LYS A 344 4.70 5.82 -35.87
C LYS A 344 3.29 5.24 -36.03
N ILE A 345 3.15 4.19 -36.84
CA ILE A 345 1.92 3.39 -36.92
C ILE A 345 2.12 2.09 -36.11
N THR A 346 3.21 1.37 -36.37
CA THR A 346 3.60 0.15 -35.64
C THR A 346 5.11 0.17 -35.40
N ASP A 347 5.67 -0.86 -34.74
CA ASP A 347 7.12 -1.01 -34.60
C ASP A 347 7.86 -1.13 -35.94
N SER A 348 7.17 -1.47 -37.03
CA SER A 348 7.74 -1.70 -38.35
C SER A 348 7.27 -0.74 -39.44
N LEU A 349 6.22 0.06 -39.19
CA LEU A 349 5.59 0.94 -40.17
C LEU A 349 5.41 2.36 -39.63
N PHE A 350 5.67 3.36 -40.49
CA PHE A 350 5.47 4.77 -40.19
C PHE A 350 4.54 5.42 -41.22
N SER A 351 3.81 6.44 -40.79
CA SER A 351 3.07 7.35 -41.65
C SER A 351 3.96 8.52 -42.03
N LEU A 352 4.00 8.84 -43.32
CA LEU A 352 4.70 9.97 -43.91
C LEU A 352 3.65 10.95 -44.47
N GLU A 353 3.60 12.16 -43.93
CA GLU A 353 2.62 13.20 -44.33
C GLU A 353 3.28 14.22 -45.28
N ASN A 354 2.65 14.51 -46.41
CA ASN A 354 3.09 15.53 -47.35
C ASN A 354 2.39 16.89 -47.13
N HIS A 355 2.81 17.91 -47.89
CA HIS A 355 2.23 19.25 -47.83
C HIS A 355 0.75 19.35 -48.18
N ASN A 356 0.22 18.39 -48.94
CA ASN A 356 -1.21 18.33 -49.27
C ASN A 356 -2.03 17.67 -48.15
N ARG A 357 -1.43 17.42 -46.97
CA ARG A 357 -2.07 16.73 -45.83
C ARG A 357 -2.53 15.33 -46.19
N LYS A 358 -1.82 14.70 -47.12
CA LYS A 358 -2.00 13.29 -47.47
C LYS A 358 -0.88 12.48 -46.88
N GLU A 359 -1.22 11.28 -46.43
CA GLU A 359 -0.33 10.36 -45.77
C GLU A 359 -0.07 9.12 -46.63
N ALA A 360 1.14 8.58 -46.49
CA ALA A 360 1.60 7.33 -47.09
C ALA A 360 2.31 6.47 -46.03
N ILE A 361 2.40 5.17 -46.27
CA ILE A 361 3.06 4.23 -45.36
C ILE A 361 4.48 3.97 -45.84
N ILE A 362 5.44 4.01 -44.91
CA ILE A 362 6.84 3.65 -45.14
C ILE A 362 7.30 2.55 -44.18
N ASP A 363 8.29 1.75 -44.60
CA ASP A 363 8.93 0.73 -43.76
C ASP A 363 10.11 1.30 -42.92
N LEU A 364 10.77 0.43 -42.14
CA LEU A 364 11.93 0.77 -41.30
C LEU A 364 13.16 1.31 -42.07
N LYS A 365 13.20 1.14 -43.39
CA LYS A 365 14.27 1.62 -44.28
C LYS A 365 13.84 2.87 -45.06
N GLY A 366 12.60 3.32 -44.88
CA GLY A 366 12.01 4.45 -45.58
C GLY A 366 11.57 4.12 -47.01
N ASN A 367 11.34 2.85 -47.34
CA ASN A 367 10.71 2.50 -48.61
C ASN A 367 9.23 2.84 -48.55
N LEU A 368 8.73 3.51 -49.59
CA LEU A 368 7.32 3.84 -49.74
C LEU A 368 6.52 2.58 -50.10
N LEU A 369 5.56 2.21 -49.24
CA LEU A 369 4.68 1.04 -49.43
C LEU A 369 3.33 1.40 -50.04
N THR A 370 2.87 2.65 -49.86
CA THR A 370 1.61 3.16 -50.43
C THR A 370 1.78 4.56 -51.02
N ASP A 371 0.88 4.94 -51.93
CA ASP A 371 0.81 6.31 -52.42
C ASP A 371 0.24 7.27 -51.36
N PHE A 372 0.59 8.55 -51.44
CA PHE A 372 0.06 9.63 -50.60
C PHE A 372 -1.43 9.90 -50.87
N THR A 373 -2.29 9.06 -50.31
CA THR A 373 -3.73 9.01 -50.62
C THR A 373 -4.61 9.16 -49.38
N TYR A 374 -4.14 8.68 -48.23
CA TYR A 374 -4.88 8.67 -46.98
C TYR A 374 -4.98 10.08 -46.40
N ASP A 375 -6.12 10.41 -45.81
CA ASP A 375 -6.33 11.64 -45.04
C ASP A 375 -5.75 11.53 -43.61
N GLY A 376 -5.43 10.32 -43.19
CA GLY A 376 -4.84 10.01 -41.89
C GLY A 376 -4.59 8.51 -41.75
N LEU A 377 -3.53 8.16 -41.01
CA LEU A 377 -3.14 6.81 -40.66
C LEU A 377 -2.79 6.74 -39.17
N SER A 378 -3.26 5.70 -38.49
CA SER A 378 -2.92 5.47 -37.08
C SER A 378 -3.00 4.00 -36.69
N SER A 379 -2.30 3.64 -35.62
CA SER A 379 -2.45 2.33 -35.00
C SER A 379 -3.87 2.17 -34.45
N LEU A 380 -4.53 1.05 -34.78
CA LEU A 380 -5.81 0.69 -34.18
C LEU A 380 -5.62 -0.27 -33.01
N ASP A 381 -4.80 -1.30 -33.23
CA ASP A 381 -4.48 -2.33 -32.24
C ASP A 381 -3.18 -3.06 -32.61
N GLU A 382 -2.10 -2.71 -31.91
CA GLU A 382 -0.79 -3.29 -32.16
C GLU A 382 -0.75 -4.81 -31.89
N LYS A 383 -1.52 -5.29 -30.91
CA LYS A 383 -1.55 -6.72 -30.54
C LYS A 383 -2.10 -7.59 -31.69
N HIS A 384 -3.07 -7.07 -32.41
CA HIS A 384 -3.71 -7.78 -33.52
C HIS A 384 -3.27 -7.26 -34.89
N HIS A 385 -2.23 -6.42 -34.94
CA HIS A 385 -1.63 -5.89 -36.17
C HIS A 385 -2.63 -5.12 -37.05
N LEU A 386 -3.47 -4.29 -36.43
CA LEU A 386 -4.52 -3.52 -37.11
C LEU A 386 -4.18 -2.04 -37.22
N ILE A 387 -4.38 -1.49 -38.42
CA ILE A 387 -4.15 -0.09 -38.77
C ILE A 387 -5.49 0.55 -39.14
N LYS A 388 -5.75 1.72 -38.59
CA LYS A 388 -6.88 2.58 -38.95
C LYS A 388 -6.44 3.56 -40.03
N PHE A 389 -7.28 3.73 -41.05
CA PHE A 389 -7.02 4.70 -42.11
C PHE A 389 -8.25 5.53 -42.45
N PHE A 390 -8.02 6.73 -42.96
CA PHE A 390 -9.06 7.68 -43.34
C PHE A 390 -9.02 7.96 -44.84
N LEU A 391 -10.18 7.89 -45.49
CA LEU A 391 -10.41 8.36 -46.86
C LEU A 391 -11.70 9.17 -46.92
N ASN A 392 -11.63 10.41 -47.38
CA ASN A 392 -12.75 11.34 -47.47
C ASN A 392 -13.52 11.47 -46.13
N ASN A 393 -12.79 11.54 -45.01
CA ASN A 393 -13.32 11.55 -43.64
C ASN A 393 -14.13 10.31 -43.25
N LYS A 394 -13.96 9.19 -43.96
CA LYS A 394 -14.51 7.88 -43.58
C LYS A 394 -13.38 6.97 -43.12
N GLU A 395 -13.71 6.12 -42.15
CA GLU A 395 -12.75 5.25 -41.49
C GLU A 395 -12.79 3.83 -42.06
N GLY A 396 -11.61 3.25 -42.26
CA GLY A 396 -11.39 1.87 -42.64
C GLY A 396 -10.34 1.21 -41.76
N VAL A 397 -10.20 -0.11 -41.91
CA VAL A 397 -9.22 -0.93 -41.19
C VAL A 397 -8.46 -1.80 -42.17
N MET A 398 -7.15 -1.88 -42.01
CA MET A 398 -6.28 -2.81 -42.74
C MET A 398 -5.32 -3.49 -41.77
N ASP A 399 -4.70 -4.58 -42.19
CA ASP A 399 -3.63 -5.22 -41.43
C ASP A 399 -2.25 -4.60 -41.73
N THR A 400 -1.20 -5.08 -41.07
CA THR A 400 0.19 -4.65 -41.34
C THR A 400 0.76 -5.15 -42.67
N ASN A 401 0.09 -6.08 -43.36
CA ASN A 401 0.42 -6.47 -44.74
C ASN A 401 -0.26 -5.54 -45.75
N LEU A 402 -1.03 -4.55 -45.28
CA LEU A 402 -1.79 -3.59 -46.06
C LEU A 402 -3.02 -4.18 -46.76
N ASP A 403 -3.50 -5.34 -46.30
CA ASP A 403 -4.75 -5.93 -46.75
C ASP A 403 -5.93 -5.21 -46.08
N ILE A 404 -6.87 -4.71 -46.88
CA ILE A 404 -8.06 -4.01 -46.38
C ILE A 404 -9.02 -5.02 -45.72
N ILE A 405 -9.19 -4.90 -44.41
CA ILE A 405 -10.14 -5.70 -43.61
C ILE A 405 -11.52 -5.07 -43.66
N LEU A 406 -11.61 -3.74 -43.46
CA LEU A 406 -12.83 -2.96 -43.56
C LEU A 406 -12.59 -1.76 -44.48
N PRO A 407 -13.43 -1.53 -45.51
CA PRO A 407 -13.28 -0.37 -46.38
C PRO A 407 -13.60 0.94 -45.66
N ALA A 408 -13.02 2.05 -46.13
CA ALA A 408 -13.27 3.38 -45.58
C ALA A 408 -14.65 3.95 -45.96
N ILE A 409 -15.69 3.43 -45.31
CA ILE A 409 -17.10 3.86 -45.50
C ILE A 409 -17.83 4.14 -44.18
N TYR A 410 -17.14 4.00 -43.05
CA TYR A 410 -17.71 4.10 -41.71
C TYR A 410 -17.45 5.48 -41.11
N ASP A 411 -18.33 5.91 -40.20
CA ASP A 411 -18.21 7.18 -39.48
C ASP A 411 -17.26 7.07 -38.28
N ASP A 412 -17.26 5.92 -37.60
CA ASP A 412 -16.38 5.62 -36.48
C ASP A 412 -16.12 4.11 -36.36
N ILE A 413 -14.90 3.72 -35.99
CA ILE A 413 -14.45 2.35 -35.76
C ILE A 413 -13.63 2.32 -34.46
N ALA A 414 -14.04 1.46 -33.54
CA ALA A 414 -13.38 1.21 -32.26
C ALA A 414 -13.25 -0.30 -31.97
N ILE A 415 -12.22 -0.68 -31.21
CA ILE A 415 -12.08 -2.07 -30.73
C ILE A 415 -12.55 -2.18 -29.29
N ARG A 416 -13.41 -3.17 -29.02
CA ARG A 416 -13.82 -3.57 -27.66
C ARG A 416 -13.93 -5.09 -27.61
N ASN A 417 -13.37 -5.71 -26.58
CA ASN A 417 -13.42 -7.17 -26.36
C ASN A 417 -13.03 -8.00 -27.62
N ASN A 418 -11.91 -7.64 -28.26
CA ASN A 418 -11.40 -8.27 -29.50
C ASN A 418 -12.41 -8.27 -30.67
N LYS A 419 -13.23 -7.22 -30.80
CA LYS A 419 -14.19 -7.03 -31.89
C LYS A 419 -14.18 -5.58 -32.36
N LEU A 420 -14.45 -5.39 -33.65
CA LEU A 420 -14.56 -4.08 -34.30
C LEU A 420 -16.01 -3.57 -34.21
N PHE A 421 -16.21 -2.53 -33.43
CA PHE A 421 -17.47 -1.80 -33.34
C PHE A 421 -17.42 -0.68 -34.36
N VAL A 422 -18.31 -0.75 -35.35
CA VAL A 422 -18.36 0.24 -36.42
C VAL A 422 -19.68 0.99 -36.37
N SER A 423 -19.60 2.30 -36.53
CA SER A 423 -20.72 3.22 -36.58
C SER A 423 -20.91 3.65 -38.03
N GLN A 424 -22.14 3.52 -38.54
CA GLN A 424 -22.52 4.04 -39.85
C GLN A 424 -23.91 4.67 -39.73
N TYR A 425 -23.98 6.00 -39.81
CA TYR A 425 -25.17 6.78 -39.45
C TYR A 425 -25.65 6.44 -38.02
N ASP A 426 -26.95 6.19 -37.83
CA ASP A 426 -27.54 5.86 -36.51
C ASP A 426 -27.43 4.36 -36.14
N LYS A 427 -26.57 3.59 -36.84
CA LYS A 427 -26.45 2.13 -36.64
C LYS A 427 -25.04 1.75 -36.21
N THR A 428 -24.96 0.96 -35.16
CA THR A 428 -23.73 0.26 -34.76
C THR A 428 -23.78 -1.18 -35.24
N THR A 429 -22.73 -1.63 -35.91
CA THR A 429 -22.53 -3.03 -36.29
C THR A 429 -21.24 -3.53 -35.66
N VAL A 430 -21.16 -4.84 -35.41
CA VAL A 430 -19.95 -5.46 -34.84
C VAL A 430 -19.39 -6.44 -35.86
N PHE A 431 -18.07 -6.39 -36.04
CA PHE A 431 -17.30 -7.31 -36.86
C PHE A 431 -16.27 -8.03 -36.00
N THR A 432 -15.88 -9.22 -36.42
CA THR A 432 -14.65 -9.86 -35.93
C THR A 432 -13.43 -9.07 -36.41
N LEU A 433 -12.26 -9.28 -35.78
CA LEU A 433 -11.03 -8.56 -36.15
C LEU A 433 -10.60 -8.83 -37.61
N ASP A 434 -11.01 -9.96 -38.19
CA ASP A 434 -10.80 -10.30 -39.61
C ASP A 434 -11.92 -9.79 -40.54
N GLY A 435 -12.79 -8.88 -40.07
CA GLY A 435 -13.76 -8.18 -40.91
C GLY A 435 -15.03 -8.97 -41.26
N ARG A 436 -15.28 -10.12 -40.63
CA ARG A 436 -16.55 -10.85 -40.81
C ARG A 436 -17.63 -10.27 -39.89
N PRO A 437 -18.88 -10.11 -40.36
CA PRO A 437 -19.98 -9.65 -39.51
C PRO A 437 -20.15 -10.56 -38.30
N PHE A 438 -20.07 -9.99 -37.09
CA PHE A 438 -20.20 -10.74 -35.85
C PHE A 438 -21.64 -11.23 -35.63
N THR A 439 -22.63 -10.45 -36.06
CA THR A 439 -24.04 -10.85 -36.01
C THR A 439 -24.76 -10.48 -37.31
N LYS A 440 -25.71 -11.34 -37.73
CA LYS A 440 -26.61 -11.09 -38.86
C LYS A 440 -27.90 -10.37 -38.43
N ILE A 441 -28.07 -10.14 -37.14
CA ILE A 441 -29.32 -9.60 -36.57
C ILE A 441 -29.23 -8.07 -36.58
N PRO A 442 -30.15 -7.35 -37.25
CA PRO A 442 -30.20 -5.90 -37.16
C PRO A 442 -30.51 -5.47 -35.72
N HIS A 443 -29.71 -4.55 -35.17
CA HIS A 443 -29.84 -4.06 -33.80
C HIS A 443 -29.52 -2.57 -33.75
N ASN A 444 -30.08 -1.88 -32.76
CA ASN A 444 -29.84 -0.46 -32.50
C ASN A 444 -28.60 -0.27 -31.62
N TYR A 445 -28.32 -1.24 -30.74
CA TYR A 445 -27.15 -1.25 -29.88
C TYR A 445 -26.80 -2.69 -29.44
N ILE A 446 -25.55 -2.89 -29.06
CA ILE A 446 -25.02 -4.13 -28.52
C ILE A 446 -24.03 -3.80 -27.41
N TYR A 447 -24.13 -4.52 -26.30
CA TYR A 447 -23.21 -4.38 -25.17
C TYR A 447 -22.90 -5.75 -24.58
N GLN A 448 -21.83 -5.83 -23.80
CA GLN A 448 -21.45 -7.03 -23.07
C GLN A 448 -21.42 -6.71 -21.57
N GLN A 449 -22.05 -7.57 -20.77
CA GLN A 449 -22.04 -7.50 -19.31
C GLN A 449 -21.72 -8.89 -18.76
N GLY A 450 -20.51 -9.08 -18.22
CA GLY A 450 -20.02 -10.42 -17.88
C GLY A 450 -19.99 -11.34 -19.12
N ASN A 451 -20.58 -12.53 -18.98
CA ASN A 451 -20.70 -13.51 -20.07
C ASN A 451 -21.88 -13.24 -21.01
N PHE A 452 -22.71 -12.23 -20.71
CA PHE A 452 -23.89 -11.90 -21.50
C PHE A 452 -23.54 -10.92 -22.60
N ILE A 453 -23.83 -11.29 -23.86
CA ILE A 453 -23.80 -10.36 -25.00
C ILE A 453 -25.25 -9.99 -25.30
N VAL A 454 -25.60 -8.74 -25.03
CA VAL A 454 -26.98 -8.24 -25.14
C VAL A 454 -27.10 -7.37 -26.38
N VAL A 455 -28.13 -7.63 -27.19
CA VAL A 455 -28.51 -6.80 -28.33
C VAL A 455 -29.87 -6.17 -28.09
N GLY A 456 -30.00 -4.90 -28.46
CA GLY A 456 -31.25 -4.15 -28.34
C GLY A 456 -31.86 -3.76 -29.68
N ARG A 457 -33.17 -3.93 -29.79
CA ARG A 457 -33.97 -3.54 -30.96
C ARG A 457 -35.39 -3.18 -30.52
N ASP A 458 -35.94 -2.07 -31.01
CA ASP A 458 -37.36 -1.70 -30.82
C ASP A 458 -37.85 -1.74 -29.35
N LYS A 459 -37.02 -1.25 -28.41
CA LYS A 459 -37.23 -1.27 -26.94
C LYS A 459 -37.25 -2.67 -26.30
N LYS A 460 -36.76 -3.68 -27.02
CA LYS A 460 -36.58 -5.04 -26.54
C LYS A 460 -35.12 -5.47 -26.63
N GLU A 461 -34.75 -6.42 -25.79
CA GLU A 461 -33.41 -7.00 -25.71
C GLU A 461 -33.43 -8.51 -25.94
N ALA A 462 -32.33 -9.02 -26.48
CA ALA A 462 -32.07 -10.44 -26.71
C ALA A 462 -30.61 -10.77 -26.35
N LEU A 463 -30.35 -12.04 -26.06
CA LEU A 463 -29.01 -12.55 -25.80
C LEU A 463 -28.39 -13.17 -27.06
N LEU A 464 -27.09 -12.94 -27.24
CA LEU A 464 -26.25 -13.62 -28.21
C LEU A 464 -25.21 -14.50 -27.53
N SER A 465 -24.83 -15.59 -28.20
CA SER A 465 -23.66 -16.37 -27.82
C SER A 465 -22.37 -15.58 -28.04
N SER A 466 -21.26 -16.08 -27.51
CA SER A 466 -19.91 -15.55 -27.79
C SER A 466 -19.58 -15.50 -29.29
N GLU A 467 -20.22 -16.35 -30.10
CA GLU A 467 -20.13 -16.42 -31.57
C GLU A 467 -21.16 -15.51 -32.29
N GLY A 468 -22.00 -14.78 -31.57
CA GLY A 468 -22.97 -13.84 -32.14
C GLY A 468 -24.27 -14.47 -32.64
N LYS A 469 -24.53 -15.75 -32.30
CA LYS A 469 -25.80 -16.43 -32.59
C LYS A 469 -26.86 -16.03 -31.56
N ALA A 470 -28.11 -15.82 -31.99
CA ALA A 470 -29.21 -15.60 -31.05
C ALA A 470 -29.39 -16.80 -30.13
N LEU A 471 -29.36 -16.53 -28.82
CA LEU A 471 -29.71 -17.47 -27.77
C LEU A 471 -31.18 -17.29 -27.36
N THR A 472 -31.67 -16.05 -27.38
CA THR A 472 -33.05 -15.71 -27.01
C THR A 472 -33.71 -14.80 -28.07
N PRO A 473 -35.04 -14.76 -28.15
CA PRO A 473 -35.74 -13.75 -28.96
C PRO A 473 -35.70 -12.36 -28.30
N PHE A 474 -36.06 -11.31 -29.06
CA PHE A 474 -36.21 -9.94 -28.53
C PHE A 474 -37.47 -9.79 -27.70
N GLU A 475 -37.44 -10.28 -26.47
CA GLU A 475 -38.60 -10.29 -25.56
C GLU A 475 -38.36 -9.53 -24.25
N TYR A 476 -37.09 -9.43 -23.82
CA TYR A 476 -36.72 -8.72 -22.61
C TYR A 476 -36.95 -7.23 -22.74
N ASP A 477 -37.44 -6.59 -21.68
CA ASP A 477 -37.65 -5.15 -21.66
C ASP A 477 -36.30 -4.41 -21.73
N LYS A 478 -36.28 -3.24 -22.39
CA LYS A 478 -35.06 -2.44 -22.58
C LYS A 478 -34.32 -2.18 -21.26
N ALA A 479 -33.01 -2.40 -21.27
CA ALA A 479 -32.10 -2.17 -20.14
C ALA A 479 -32.51 -2.91 -18.86
N SER A 480 -33.13 -4.08 -19.00
CA SER A 480 -33.56 -4.90 -17.85
C SER A 480 -32.56 -5.97 -17.45
N ILE A 481 -31.61 -6.29 -18.33
CA ILE A 481 -30.62 -7.35 -18.10
C ILE A 481 -29.48 -6.83 -17.21
N HIS A 482 -29.37 -7.35 -15.99
CA HIS A 482 -28.35 -6.97 -15.02
C HIS A 482 -27.73 -8.19 -14.33
N THR A 483 -26.43 -8.37 -14.52
CA THR A 483 -25.67 -9.49 -13.94
C THR A 483 -25.48 -9.32 -12.43
N PHE A 484 -25.50 -10.43 -11.70
CA PHE A 484 -25.13 -10.47 -10.29
C PHE A 484 -24.29 -11.72 -10.00
N THR A 485 -23.54 -11.69 -8.89
CA THR A 485 -22.68 -12.79 -8.48
C THR A 485 -23.25 -13.44 -7.22
N LEU A 486 -23.39 -14.77 -7.27
CA LEU A 486 -23.61 -15.57 -6.07
C LEU A 486 -22.34 -15.50 -5.21
N LYS A 487 -22.43 -14.86 -4.04
CA LYS A 487 -21.34 -14.85 -3.06
C LYS A 487 -21.43 -16.15 -2.28
N ASN A 488 -20.42 -17.01 -2.38
CA ASN A 488 -20.24 -18.11 -1.44
C ASN A 488 -18.89 -17.93 -0.74
N LYS A 489 -18.88 -17.83 0.59
CA LYS A 489 -17.67 -17.68 1.41
C LYS A 489 -17.09 -19.01 1.86
N GLU A 490 -17.80 -20.13 1.64
CA GLU A 490 -17.29 -21.45 1.94
C GLU A 490 -16.68 -22.07 0.68
N GLU A 491 -15.40 -21.79 0.47
CA GLU A 491 -14.56 -22.65 -0.35
C GLU A 491 -14.70 -24.09 0.15
N ASN A 492 -15.13 -24.99 -0.74
CA ASN A 492 -15.06 -26.45 -0.64
C ASN A 492 -16.27 -27.30 -0.20
N THR A 493 -17.52 -26.80 -0.13
CA THR A 493 -18.65 -27.75 -0.19
C THR A 493 -19.79 -27.32 -1.12
N VAL A 494 -20.06 -28.22 -2.08
CA VAL A 494 -21.11 -28.27 -3.09
C VAL A 494 -20.87 -27.45 -4.37
N ASN A 495 -20.58 -28.17 -5.44
CA ASN A 495 -20.64 -27.74 -6.85
C ASN A 495 -21.94 -26.98 -7.13
N HIS A 496 -21.90 -25.64 -7.16
CA HIS A 496 -22.95 -24.87 -7.82
C HIS A 496 -22.73 -24.92 -9.34
N PRO A 497 -23.75 -25.25 -10.15
CA PRO A 497 -23.59 -25.43 -11.59
C PRO A 497 -23.39 -24.13 -12.40
N TYR A 498 -23.24 -22.97 -11.74
CA TYR A 498 -23.18 -21.65 -12.38
C TYR A 498 -21.90 -20.91 -11.93
N HIS A 499 -21.11 -20.38 -12.87
CA HIS A 499 -19.88 -19.64 -12.58
C HIS A 499 -20.16 -18.15 -12.28
N ILE A 500 -19.16 -17.45 -11.75
CA ILE A 500 -19.20 -16.01 -11.49
C ILE A 500 -19.51 -15.27 -12.81
N GLY A 501 -20.65 -14.56 -12.86
CA GLY A 501 -21.09 -13.83 -14.05
C GLY A 501 -22.03 -14.59 -14.99
N ASP A 502 -22.55 -15.76 -14.58
CA ASP A 502 -23.49 -16.56 -15.38
C ASP A 502 -24.96 -16.30 -15.11
N LEU A 503 -25.33 -15.47 -14.14
CA LEU A 503 -26.73 -15.16 -13.83
C LEU A 503 -27.03 -13.67 -14.02
N ALA A 504 -28.21 -13.39 -14.57
CA ALA A 504 -28.72 -12.04 -14.72
C ALA A 504 -30.19 -11.94 -14.32
N PHE A 505 -30.54 -10.83 -13.66
CA PHE A 505 -31.92 -10.37 -13.62
C PHE A 505 -32.33 -9.92 -15.01
N ALA A 506 -33.57 -10.20 -15.40
CA ALA A 506 -34.18 -9.68 -16.61
C ALA A 506 -35.66 -9.38 -16.34
N GLN A 507 -36.30 -8.63 -17.24
CA GLN A 507 -37.72 -8.31 -17.15
C GLN A 507 -38.45 -8.64 -18.45
N ILE A 508 -39.64 -9.24 -18.35
CA ILE A 508 -40.57 -9.42 -19.46
C ILE A 508 -41.91 -8.85 -19.03
N GLN A 509 -42.42 -7.87 -19.80
CA GLN A 509 -43.74 -7.25 -19.56
C GLN A 509 -43.89 -6.73 -18.12
N GLY A 510 -42.83 -6.14 -17.56
CA GLY A 510 -42.86 -5.62 -16.19
C GLY A 510 -42.63 -6.65 -15.08
N LYS A 511 -42.53 -7.95 -15.39
CA LYS A 511 -42.28 -9.02 -14.41
C LYS A 511 -40.83 -9.45 -14.42
N TYR A 512 -40.27 -9.64 -13.22
CA TYR A 512 -38.85 -9.99 -13.04
C TYR A 512 -38.64 -11.50 -12.96
N GLY A 513 -37.53 -11.95 -13.56
CA GLY A 513 -37.02 -13.32 -13.48
C GLY A 513 -35.49 -13.33 -13.45
N VAL A 514 -34.91 -14.52 -13.39
CA VAL A 514 -33.45 -14.75 -13.48
C VAL A 514 -33.17 -15.72 -14.61
N ILE A 515 -32.20 -15.38 -15.44
CA ILE A 515 -31.72 -16.19 -16.55
C ILE A 515 -30.24 -16.52 -16.39
N ASP A 516 -29.80 -17.62 -16.99
CA ASP A 516 -28.38 -17.93 -17.14
C ASP A 516 -27.76 -17.30 -18.40
N SER A 517 -26.44 -17.43 -18.56
CA SER A 517 -25.66 -16.85 -19.67
C SER A 517 -26.00 -17.43 -21.05
N ILE A 518 -26.73 -18.54 -21.11
CA ILE A 518 -27.26 -19.10 -22.35
C ILE A 518 -28.76 -18.85 -22.54
N GLY A 519 -29.39 -18.10 -21.64
CA GLY A 519 -30.79 -17.67 -21.71
C GLY A 519 -31.80 -18.64 -21.10
N ASN A 520 -31.37 -19.69 -20.39
CA ASN A 520 -32.31 -20.54 -19.66
C ASN A 520 -32.93 -19.77 -18.50
N ILE A 521 -34.21 -19.97 -18.29
CA ILE A 521 -34.95 -19.37 -17.18
C ILE A 521 -34.68 -20.16 -15.91
N ILE A 522 -33.96 -19.55 -14.97
CA ILE A 522 -33.69 -20.10 -13.63
C ILE A 522 -34.84 -19.75 -12.69
N ILE A 523 -35.27 -18.49 -12.69
CA ILE A 523 -36.44 -18.00 -11.95
C ILE A 523 -37.43 -17.39 -12.96
N PRO A 524 -38.69 -17.85 -12.99
CA PRO A 524 -39.68 -17.41 -13.97
C PRO A 524 -40.06 -15.94 -13.81
N PHE A 525 -40.49 -15.31 -14.90
CA PHE A 525 -40.91 -13.92 -14.99
C PHE A 525 -42.31 -13.68 -14.42
N GLU A 526 -42.51 -13.94 -13.13
CA GLU A 526 -43.83 -13.86 -12.46
C GLU A 526 -43.88 -12.80 -11.35
N TYR A 527 -42.72 -12.31 -10.90
CA TYR A 527 -42.60 -11.47 -9.72
C TYR A 527 -42.68 -9.98 -10.06
N GLU A 528 -43.35 -9.20 -9.21
CA GLU A 528 -43.44 -7.74 -9.35
C GLU A 528 -42.10 -7.05 -9.08
N HIS A 529 -41.31 -7.64 -8.18
CA HIS A 529 -39.92 -7.28 -7.89
C HIS A 529 -39.16 -8.53 -7.48
N LEU A 530 -37.87 -8.57 -7.83
CA LEU A 530 -36.96 -9.62 -7.42
C LEU A 530 -35.61 -8.99 -7.07
N ARG A 531 -35.02 -9.39 -5.95
CA ARG A 531 -33.73 -8.86 -5.47
C ARG A 531 -32.89 -9.98 -4.87
N TYR A 532 -31.63 -10.10 -5.30
CA TYR A 532 -30.65 -10.99 -4.69
C TYR A 532 -30.23 -10.45 -3.32
N LEU A 533 -30.15 -11.32 -2.31
CA LEU A 533 -29.79 -10.94 -0.94
C LEU A 533 -28.38 -11.43 -0.59
N THR A 534 -28.23 -12.73 -0.35
CA THR A 534 -26.99 -13.44 0.01
C THR A 534 -27.21 -14.94 -0.13
N ASP A 535 -26.16 -15.77 -0.18
CA ASP A 535 -26.25 -17.23 0.01
C ASP A 535 -27.38 -17.93 -0.77
N ASN A 536 -27.56 -17.58 -2.04
CA ASN A 536 -28.64 -18.06 -2.93
C ASN A 536 -30.08 -17.63 -2.56
N LEU A 537 -30.26 -16.66 -1.67
CA LEU A 537 -31.55 -16.13 -1.25
C LEU A 537 -31.98 -14.93 -2.08
N PHE A 538 -33.27 -14.90 -2.43
CA PHE A 538 -33.91 -13.84 -3.18
C PHE A 538 -35.12 -13.31 -2.42
N ALA A 539 -35.19 -11.99 -2.24
CA ALA A 539 -36.44 -11.33 -1.89
C ALA A 539 -37.30 -11.20 -3.14
N PHE A 540 -38.53 -11.65 -3.06
CA PHE A 540 -39.50 -11.56 -4.14
C PHE A 540 -40.73 -10.78 -3.68
N LYS A 541 -41.36 -10.06 -4.61
CA LYS A 541 -42.64 -9.39 -4.38
C LYS A 541 -43.74 -10.03 -5.21
N LEU A 542 -44.81 -10.42 -4.53
CA LEU A 542 -45.99 -11.03 -5.13
C LEU A 542 -47.24 -10.46 -4.46
N ASN A 543 -48.22 -10.02 -5.25
CA ASN A 543 -49.48 -9.43 -4.76
C ASN A 543 -49.26 -8.27 -3.78
N GLY A 544 -48.27 -7.41 -4.05
CA GLY A 544 -47.97 -6.26 -3.20
C GLY A 544 -47.12 -6.56 -1.95
N LYS A 545 -46.84 -7.82 -1.62
CA LYS A 545 -46.11 -8.23 -0.41
C LYS A 545 -44.78 -8.91 -0.74
N PHE A 546 -43.82 -8.82 0.18
CA PHE A 546 -42.48 -9.38 0.05
C PHE A 546 -42.32 -10.68 0.86
N GLY A 547 -41.63 -11.65 0.27
CA GLY A 547 -41.18 -12.90 0.89
C GLY A 547 -39.74 -13.21 0.48
N ILE A 548 -39.18 -14.31 0.98
CA ILE A 548 -37.84 -14.80 0.60
C ILE A 548 -37.91 -16.26 0.18
N PHE A 549 -37.19 -16.60 -0.90
CA PHE A 549 -36.95 -17.98 -1.31
C PHE A 549 -35.47 -18.21 -1.62
N ASP A 550 -35.07 -19.47 -1.76
CA ASP A 550 -33.76 -19.85 -2.31
C ASP A 550 -33.76 -19.92 -3.85
N ILE A 551 -32.59 -20.10 -4.49
CA ILE A 551 -32.48 -20.21 -5.96
C ILE A 551 -33.32 -21.34 -6.57
N ASN A 552 -33.66 -22.37 -5.81
CA ASN A 552 -34.54 -23.48 -6.22
C ASN A 552 -36.03 -23.16 -6.00
N LYS A 553 -36.34 -21.93 -5.55
CA LYS A 553 -37.67 -21.42 -5.20
C LYS A 553 -38.30 -22.11 -3.99
N HIS A 554 -37.50 -22.72 -3.11
CA HIS A 554 -37.99 -23.11 -1.79
C HIS A 554 -38.27 -21.84 -0.99
N ILE A 555 -39.54 -21.64 -0.64
CA ILE A 555 -39.97 -20.52 0.19
C ILE A 555 -39.34 -20.66 1.57
N ILE A 556 -38.49 -19.70 1.95
CA ILE A 556 -37.95 -19.60 3.31
C ILE A 556 -39.02 -18.95 4.20
N PHE A 557 -39.69 -17.91 3.69
CA PHE A 557 -40.91 -17.38 4.27
C PHE A 557 -41.77 -16.65 3.24
N ASP A 558 -43.09 -16.74 3.45
CA ASP A 558 -44.12 -16.30 2.52
C ASP A 558 -44.11 -14.79 2.27
N ALA A 559 -44.74 -14.40 1.16
CA ALA A 559 -44.96 -13.01 0.80
C ALA A 559 -46.02 -12.35 1.69
N VAL A 560 -45.65 -12.01 2.94
CA VAL A 560 -46.56 -11.41 3.93
C VAL A 560 -46.10 -10.03 4.40
N TYR A 561 -44.86 -9.65 4.13
CA TYR A 561 -44.27 -8.40 4.60
C TYR A 561 -44.54 -7.24 3.64
N ASP A 562 -44.77 -6.05 4.19
CA ASP A 562 -44.89 -4.80 3.41
C ASP A 562 -43.52 -4.36 2.86
N GLU A 563 -42.45 -4.66 3.60
CA GLU A 563 -41.08 -4.26 3.28
C GLU A 563 -40.07 -5.26 3.84
N ILE A 564 -38.99 -5.51 3.08
CA ILE A 564 -37.80 -6.26 3.51
C ILE A 564 -36.55 -5.45 3.13
N LYS A 565 -35.66 -5.22 4.10
CA LYS A 565 -34.35 -4.56 3.94
C LYS A 565 -33.26 -5.44 4.53
N TYR A 566 -32.08 -5.48 3.90
CA TYR A 566 -30.91 -6.15 4.46
C TYR A 566 -30.27 -5.26 5.53
N SER A 567 -29.65 -5.88 6.52
CA SER A 567 -28.80 -5.18 7.49
C SER A 567 -27.50 -4.72 6.83
N TYR A 568 -27.08 -3.48 7.12
CA TYR A 568 -25.85 -2.91 6.58
C TYR A 568 -24.59 -3.53 7.19
N TYR A 569 -24.70 -4.08 8.40
CA TYR A 569 -23.56 -4.57 9.19
C TYR A 569 -23.54 -6.10 9.34
N ASN A 570 -24.67 -6.78 9.15
CA ASN A 570 -24.79 -8.23 9.21
C ASN A 570 -25.63 -8.77 8.03
N PRO A 571 -25.01 -9.41 7.03
CA PRO A 571 -25.72 -9.91 5.85
C PRO A 571 -26.74 -11.02 6.15
N HIS A 572 -26.72 -11.59 7.37
CA HIS A 572 -27.62 -12.65 7.80
C HIS A 572 -28.88 -12.16 8.51
N LEU A 573 -29.07 -10.84 8.63
CA LEU A 573 -30.24 -10.22 9.25
C LEU A 573 -31.05 -9.39 8.25
N PHE A 574 -32.36 -9.49 8.36
CA PHE A 574 -33.32 -8.76 7.54
C PHE A 574 -34.27 -7.95 8.42
N PHE A 575 -34.36 -6.65 8.13
CA PHE A 575 -35.38 -5.78 8.68
C PHE A 575 -36.66 -5.96 7.91
N VAL A 576 -37.74 -6.31 8.60
CA VAL A 576 -39.04 -6.57 8.01
C VAL A 576 -40.09 -5.65 8.60
N LYS A 577 -41.05 -5.25 7.77
CA LYS A 577 -42.19 -4.45 8.18
C LYS A 577 -43.49 -5.13 7.80
N GLN A 578 -44.43 -5.18 8.72
CA GLN A 578 -45.78 -5.71 8.52
C GLN A 578 -46.78 -4.85 9.31
N ASN A 579 -47.84 -4.37 8.67
CA ASN A 579 -48.90 -3.58 9.32
C ASN A 579 -48.35 -2.37 10.11
N ASN A 580 -47.38 -1.66 9.54
CA ASN A 580 -46.64 -0.55 10.17
C ASN A 580 -45.79 -0.91 11.40
N GLN A 581 -45.64 -2.18 11.73
CA GLN A 581 -44.73 -2.64 12.77
C GLN A 581 -43.50 -3.28 12.16
N SER A 582 -42.34 -2.99 12.75
CA SER A 582 -41.02 -3.35 12.27
C SER A 582 -40.39 -4.37 13.22
N GLY A 583 -39.66 -5.32 12.65
CA GLY A 583 -38.91 -6.37 13.36
C GLY A 583 -37.65 -6.75 12.59
N VAL A 584 -36.89 -7.69 13.16
CA VAL A 584 -35.69 -8.24 12.54
C VAL A 584 -35.80 -9.76 12.54
N ILE A 585 -35.51 -10.37 11.40
CA ILE A 585 -35.48 -11.82 11.23
C ILE A 585 -34.11 -12.27 10.71
N ASP A 586 -33.74 -13.52 10.99
CA ASP A 586 -32.52 -14.11 10.43
C ASP A 586 -32.77 -14.75 9.04
N ILE A 587 -31.71 -15.31 8.44
CA ILE A 587 -31.77 -16.04 7.15
C ILE A 587 -32.67 -17.28 7.14
N LYS A 588 -33.06 -17.79 8.32
CA LYS A 588 -33.98 -18.94 8.46
C LYS A 588 -35.41 -18.47 8.71
N GLY A 589 -35.65 -17.16 8.77
CA GLY A 589 -36.95 -16.58 9.10
C GLY A 589 -37.27 -16.55 10.59
N ASN A 590 -36.32 -16.83 11.48
CA ASN A 590 -36.54 -16.72 12.92
C ASN A 590 -36.63 -15.25 13.31
N ILE A 591 -37.61 -14.92 14.16
CA ILE A 591 -37.79 -13.57 14.68
C ILE A 591 -36.72 -13.30 15.75
N ILE A 592 -35.76 -12.44 15.42
CA ILE A 592 -34.73 -11.94 16.34
C ILE A 592 -35.28 -10.75 17.15
N ILE A 593 -35.95 -9.82 16.46
CA ILE A 593 -36.65 -8.70 17.07
C ILE A 593 -38.13 -8.77 16.66
N PRO A 594 -39.07 -8.85 17.63
CA PRO A 594 -40.49 -8.99 17.32
C PRO A 594 -41.03 -7.79 16.53
N LEU A 595 -41.97 -8.05 15.61
CA LEU A 595 -42.61 -7.03 14.79
C LEU A 595 -43.65 -6.24 15.59
N ILE A 596 -43.20 -5.52 16.62
CA ILE A 596 -44.06 -4.71 17.50
C ILE A 596 -43.57 -3.26 17.62
N TYR A 597 -42.46 -2.92 16.96
CA TYR A 597 -41.83 -1.60 17.04
C TYR A 597 -42.33 -0.72 15.90
N GLU A 598 -42.55 0.57 16.18
CA GLU A 598 -42.95 1.53 15.14
C GLU A 598 -41.79 1.80 14.17
N GLU A 599 -40.57 1.81 14.70
CA GLU A 599 -39.36 2.17 13.97
C GLU A 599 -38.14 1.42 14.50
N LEU A 600 -37.28 1.00 13.57
CA LEU A 600 -35.99 0.36 13.83
C LEU A 600 -34.92 1.10 13.05
N ARG A 601 -33.81 1.46 13.72
CA ARG A 601 -32.63 2.04 13.07
C ARG A 601 -31.39 1.30 13.49
N GLU A 602 -30.58 0.94 12.50
CA GLU A 602 -29.37 0.18 12.67
C GLU A 602 -28.15 1.08 12.76
N TYR A 603 -27.29 0.82 13.74
CA TYR A 603 -25.98 1.43 13.86
C TYR A 603 -24.95 0.41 14.34
N GLN A 604 -24.09 -0.06 13.42
CA GLN A 604 -23.17 -1.16 13.68
C GLN A 604 -23.91 -2.39 14.24
N GLN A 605 -23.51 -2.88 15.41
CA GLN A 605 -24.17 -3.98 16.12
C GLN A 605 -25.37 -3.54 16.98
N TYR A 606 -25.78 -2.28 16.92
CA TYR A 606 -26.82 -1.71 17.78
C TYR A 606 -28.10 -1.39 17.01
N LEU A 607 -29.22 -1.52 17.71
CA LEU A 607 -30.54 -1.12 17.23
C LEU A 607 -31.14 -0.06 18.12
N PHE A 608 -31.54 1.04 17.51
CA PHE A 608 -32.44 2.01 18.11
C PHE A 608 -33.87 1.59 17.79
N LEU A 609 -34.63 1.31 18.85
CA LEU A 609 -35.98 0.76 18.78
C LEU A 609 -36.96 1.82 19.26
N ARG A 610 -38.03 2.09 18.49
CA ARG A 610 -39.13 2.98 18.94
C ARG A 610 -40.41 2.20 19.21
N LYS A 611 -40.98 2.37 20.40
CA LYS A 611 -42.29 1.82 20.78
C LYS A 611 -43.05 2.85 21.61
N GLU A 612 -44.33 3.09 21.28
CA GLU A 612 -45.19 4.05 21.98
C GLU A 612 -44.56 5.46 22.04
N GLY A 613 -43.91 5.86 20.95
CA GLY A 613 -43.20 7.15 20.85
C GLY A 613 -41.92 7.29 21.70
N LYS A 614 -41.48 6.24 22.42
CA LYS A 614 -40.25 6.25 23.20
C LYS A 614 -39.16 5.41 22.56
N TRP A 615 -37.90 5.79 22.76
CA TRP A 615 -36.73 5.12 22.22
C TRP A 615 -36.04 4.23 23.27
N GLY A 616 -35.42 3.14 22.81
CA GLY A 616 -34.52 2.27 23.57
C GLY A 616 -33.38 1.75 22.70
N LEU A 617 -32.36 1.18 23.35
CA LEU A 617 -31.15 0.67 22.73
C LEU A 617 -31.01 -0.84 22.95
N PHE A 618 -30.73 -1.58 21.88
CA PHE A 618 -30.54 -3.03 21.91
C PHE A 618 -29.23 -3.42 21.22
N ASP A 619 -28.53 -4.39 21.79
CA ASP A 619 -27.31 -4.96 21.23
C ASP A 619 -27.67 -6.25 20.47
N LEU A 620 -27.47 -6.24 19.15
CA LEU A 620 -27.75 -7.38 18.26
C LEU A 620 -26.81 -8.57 18.50
N ASN A 621 -25.58 -8.33 18.94
CA ASN A 621 -24.63 -9.41 19.18
C ASN A 621 -24.95 -10.11 20.50
N GLN A 622 -25.17 -9.33 21.57
CA GLN A 622 -25.48 -9.85 22.90
C GLN A 622 -26.96 -10.25 23.05
N HIS A 623 -27.81 -9.94 22.07
CA HIS A 623 -29.25 -10.20 22.08
C HIS A 623 -29.96 -9.64 23.32
N GLN A 624 -29.56 -8.46 23.79
CA GLN A 624 -30.13 -7.85 24.99
C GLN A 624 -30.37 -6.34 24.87
N PHE A 625 -31.35 -5.86 25.64
CA PHE A 625 -31.57 -4.43 25.82
C PHE A 625 -30.45 -3.83 26.66
N MET A 626 -29.80 -2.81 26.11
CA MET A 626 -28.85 -1.99 26.86
C MET A 626 -29.58 -0.95 27.72
N THR A 627 -30.76 -0.53 27.28
CA THR A 627 -31.61 0.43 27.99
C THR A 627 -33.10 0.07 27.90
N ASP A 628 -33.88 0.53 28.87
CA ASP A 628 -35.35 0.49 28.77
C ASP A 628 -35.84 1.43 27.65
N ILE A 629 -37.01 1.14 27.07
CA ILE A 629 -37.63 2.00 26.05
C ILE A 629 -38.39 3.15 26.74
N LYS A 630 -37.69 4.23 27.09
CA LYS A 630 -38.26 5.37 27.84
C LYS A 630 -37.76 6.75 27.44
N TYR A 631 -36.90 6.83 26.41
CA TYR A 631 -36.22 8.07 26.04
C TYR A 631 -37.03 8.87 25.00
N ASP A 632 -36.99 10.19 25.11
CA ASP A 632 -37.84 11.10 24.31
C ASP A 632 -37.28 11.35 22.92
N THR A 633 -35.96 11.28 22.77
CA THR A 633 -35.28 11.44 21.49
C THR A 633 -34.57 10.15 21.08
N GLU A 634 -34.31 10.05 19.78
CA GLU A 634 -33.46 9.02 19.23
C GLU A 634 -32.04 9.11 19.81
N PHE A 635 -31.33 7.97 19.84
CA PHE A 635 -29.93 7.93 20.19
C PHE A 635 -29.05 8.45 19.05
N VAL A 636 -28.02 9.21 19.39
CA VAL A 636 -26.99 9.68 18.46
C VAL A 636 -25.67 9.00 18.81
N ALA A 637 -25.08 8.31 17.84
CA ALA A 637 -23.73 7.79 17.99
C ALA A 637 -22.71 8.93 17.88
N ASN A 638 -21.87 9.12 18.91
CA ASN A 638 -20.90 10.19 18.92
C ASN A 638 -19.61 9.75 18.23
N ILE A 639 -19.53 9.97 16.91
CA ILE A 639 -18.40 9.58 16.04
C ILE A 639 -17.05 10.16 16.52
N VAL A 640 -17.08 11.28 17.24
CA VAL A 640 -15.88 11.98 17.76
C VAL A 640 -15.30 11.31 19.02
N LEU A 641 -16.07 10.46 19.73
CA LEU A 641 -15.75 10.01 21.10
C LEU A 641 -15.55 8.49 21.23
N SER A 642 -15.16 7.81 20.14
CA SER A 642 -14.91 6.35 20.03
C SER A 642 -16.14 5.43 19.93
N HIS A 643 -15.90 4.21 19.46
CA HIS A 643 -16.89 3.17 19.17
C HIS A 643 -17.62 2.74 20.45
N GLY A 644 -18.91 3.06 20.54
CA GLY A 644 -19.76 2.57 21.64
C GLY A 644 -20.35 3.63 22.57
N LEU A 645 -20.11 4.92 22.34
CA LEU A 645 -20.73 5.99 23.12
C LEU A 645 -21.97 6.57 22.41
N PHE A 646 -23.15 6.32 22.96
CA PHE A 646 -24.44 6.86 22.49
C PHE A 646 -24.91 8.00 23.36
N SER A 647 -25.52 9.04 22.78
CA SER A 647 -26.21 10.08 23.55
C SER A 647 -27.69 10.18 23.20
N THR A 648 -28.52 10.55 24.17
CA THR A 648 -29.96 10.83 23.96
C THR A 648 -30.46 11.87 24.97
N LYS A 649 -31.67 12.40 24.79
CA LYS A 649 -32.35 13.26 25.76
C LYS A 649 -33.41 12.52 26.55
N TRP A 650 -33.48 12.85 27.83
CA TRP A 650 -34.56 12.47 28.72
C TRP A 650 -34.90 13.65 29.63
N HIS A 651 -36.15 14.12 29.62
CA HIS A 651 -36.55 15.32 30.37
C HIS A 651 -35.62 16.54 30.14
N ASP A 652 -35.30 16.82 28.88
CA ASP A 652 -34.38 17.90 28.44
C ASP A 652 -32.90 17.77 28.87
N GLU A 653 -32.51 16.69 29.57
CA GLU A 653 -31.11 16.41 29.92
C GLU A 653 -30.44 15.47 28.90
N LEU A 654 -29.17 15.75 28.55
CA LEU A 654 -28.36 14.89 27.68
C LEU A 654 -27.75 13.74 28.49
N ILE A 655 -28.02 12.50 28.08
CA ILE A 655 -27.56 11.27 28.69
C ILE A 655 -26.57 10.58 27.74
N PHE A 656 -25.47 10.04 28.26
CA PHE A 656 -24.51 9.21 27.52
C PHE A 656 -24.56 7.75 27.99
N ILE A 657 -24.40 6.79 27.08
CA ILE A 657 -24.47 5.33 27.31
C ILE A 657 -23.29 4.64 26.62
N THR A 658 -22.64 3.70 27.31
CA THR A 658 -21.48 2.92 26.83
C THR A 658 -21.81 1.43 26.62
N THR A 659 -20.93 0.71 25.93
CA THR A 659 -21.11 -0.68 25.43
C THR A 659 -20.91 -1.80 26.43
N GLU A 660 -20.33 -1.52 27.60
CA GLU A 660 -19.99 -2.57 28.57
C GLU A 660 -21.09 -2.90 29.59
N GLY A 661 -22.24 -2.23 29.55
CA GLY A 661 -23.36 -2.52 30.44
C GLY A 661 -23.08 -2.13 31.91
N LYS A 662 -23.82 -1.13 32.41
CA LYS A 662 -23.85 -0.69 33.82
C LYS A 662 -22.49 -0.43 34.49
N TYR A 663 -21.91 0.72 34.16
CA TYR A 663 -21.33 1.61 35.18
C TYR A 663 -21.89 3.03 35.02
N PRO A 664 -22.38 3.67 36.10
CA PRO A 664 -22.62 5.10 36.08
C PRO A 664 -21.27 5.86 36.10
N ALA A 665 -21.02 6.68 35.05
CA ALA A 665 -20.23 7.94 34.90
C ALA A 665 -18.80 8.12 35.54
N SER A 666 -18.32 9.37 35.71
CA SER A 666 -17.00 9.86 36.19
C SER A 666 -16.92 10.31 37.70
N TYR A 667 -15.77 10.14 38.38
CA TYR A 667 -15.60 9.77 39.83
C TYR A 667 -15.33 10.88 40.89
N LEU A 668 -15.84 10.72 42.14
CA LEU A 668 -15.14 10.92 43.44
C LEU A 668 -15.92 10.40 44.71
N GLN A 669 -15.15 10.18 45.80
CA GLN A 669 -15.36 9.46 47.10
C GLN A 669 -16.51 9.94 48.04
N ARG A 670 -17.08 9.03 48.86
CA ARG A 670 -17.71 9.35 50.17
C ARG A 670 -17.08 8.53 51.30
N LEU A 671 -16.66 9.22 52.37
CA LEU A 671 -16.19 8.65 53.64
C LEU A 671 -17.39 8.24 54.50
N GLU A 672 -17.65 6.94 54.60
CA GLU A 672 -18.19 6.27 55.79
C GLU A 672 -17.86 4.77 55.61
N ASP A 673 -17.32 4.13 56.65
CA ASP A 673 -16.98 2.69 56.73
C ASP A 673 -15.68 2.17 56.12
N ASN A 674 -14.60 2.98 56.12
CA ASN A 674 -13.20 2.51 56.12
C ASN A 674 -12.83 1.44 55.05
N LYS A 675 -13.54 1.42 53.92
CA LYS A 675 -13.28 0.59 52.74
C LYS A 675 -13.18 1.50 51.53
N THR A 676 -11.99 1.57 50.95
CA THR A 676 -11.67 2.39 49.77
C THR A 676 -12.38 1.83 48.53
N LEU A 677 -13.44 2.50 48.07
CA LEU A 677 -14.11 2.26 46.78
C LEU A 677 -14.48 3.62 46.17
N PHE A 678 -14.08 3.86 44.91
CA PHE A 678 -14.30 5.11 44.18
C PHE A 678 -15.51 4.98 43.23
N GLY A 679 -16.43 5.95 43.25
CA GLY A 679 -17.67 6.05 42.43
C GLY A 679 -18.01 7.50 42.04
N VAL A 680 -19.15 7.79 41.40
CA VAL A 680 -19.30 8.82 40.34
C VAL A 680 -20.40 9.90 40.51
N ARG A 681 -20.17 11.15 40.06
CA ARG A 681 -21.22 12.16 39.78
C ARG A 681 -20.77 13.30 38.84
N LEU A 682 -21.59 13.68 37.84
CA LEU A 682 -21.47 14.93 37.08
C LEU A 682 -21.80 16.14 37.97
N LEU A 683 -20.89 17.11 38.05
CA LEU A 683 -21.22 18.42 38.63
C LEU A 683 -21.89 19.26 37.54
N PRO A 684 -23.12 19.77 37.75
CA PRO A 684 -23.71 20.73 36.83
C PRO A 684 -22.82 21.97 36.77
N LYS A 685 -22.60 22.50 35.56
CA LYS A 685 -21.76 23.67 35.33
C LYS A 685 -22.18 24.81 36.27
N MET A 686 -21.29 25.18 37.19
CA MET A 686 -21.58 26.22 38.17
C MET A 686 -21.44 27.60 37.52
N THR A 687 -22.42 28.47 37.74
CA THR A 687 -22.28 29.89 37.38
C THR A 687 -21.58 30.61 38.52
N ILE A 688 -20.45 31.25 38.23
CA ILE A 688 -19.68 32.04 39.21
C ILE A 688 -20.42 33.36 39.43
N SER A 689 -20.76 33.65 40.68
CA SER A 689 -21.41 34.90 41.08
C SER A 689 -20.42 36.07 41.03
N ASP A 690 -20.88 37.25 40.62
CA ASP A 690 -20.06 38.47 40.61
C ASP A 690 -19.76 39.03 42.02
N THR A 691 -20.41 38.53 43.08
CA THR A 691 -20.29 39.08 44.44
C THR A 691 -19.22 38.34 45.27
N PRO A 692 -18.13 38.99 45.69
CA PRO A 692 -17.07 38.34 46.47
C PRO A 692 -17.47 38.12 47.93
N THR A 693 -17.14 36.93 48.45
CA THR A 693 -17.23 36.55 49.86
C THR A 693 -15.85 36.68 50.51
N SER A 694 -15.77 37.11 51.79
CA SER A 694 -14.49 37.15 52.51
C SER A 694 -13.91 35.75 52.73
N GLU A 695 -14.79 34.77 52.97
CA GLU A 695 -14.44 33.35 53.12
C GLU A 695 -13.87 32.78 51.81
N GLY A 696 -14.57 32.96 50.69
CA GLY A 696 -14.10 32.50 49.38
C GLY A 696 -12.80 33.19 48.93
N LYS A 697 -12.57 34.47 49.27
CA LYS A 697 -11.28 35.14 49.00
C LYS A 697 -10.13 34.49 49.76
N THR A 698 -10.32 34.23 51.06
CA THR A 698 -9.32 33.55 51.89
C THR A 698 -9.04 32.13 51.39
N GLU A 699 -10.09 31.38 51.04
CA GLU A 699 -9.96 30.03 50.50
C GLU A 699 -9.28 30.01 49.11
N PHE A 700 -9.54 31.00 48.25
CA PHE A 700 -8.86 31.14 46.97
C PHE A 700 -7.36 31.43 47.13
N GLU A 701 -6.98 32.33 48.04
CA GLU A 701 -5.57 32.61 48.36
C GLU A 701 -4.86 31.39 48.95
N GLN A 702 -5.54 30.62 49.80
CA GLN A 702 -5.05 29.35 50.34
C GLN A 702 -4.87 28.30 49.24
N PHE A 703 -5.86 28.15 48.35
CA PHE A 703 -5.81 27.24 47.21
C PHE A 703 -4.65 27.59 46.27
N GLU A 704 -4.44 28.86 45.93
CA GLU A 704 -3.29 29.30 45.13
C GLU A 704 -1.95 29.04 45.84
N THR A 705 -1.91 29.17 47.17
CA THR A 705 -0.71 28.88 47.96
C THR A 705 -0.40 27.39 47.97
N LEU A 706 -1.41 26.53 48.14
CA LEU A 706 -1.32 25.08 47.98
C LEU A 706 -0.79 24.71 46.60
N LEU A 707 -1.39 25.25 45.52
CA LEU A 707 -0.94 24.95 44.16
C LEU A 707 0.50 25.40 43.89
N LYS A 708 0.97 26.48 44.51
CA LYS A 708 2.37 26.93 44.43
C LYS A 708 3.33 25.97 45.13
N GLN A 709 2.92 25.34 46.24
CA GLN A 709 3.74 24.34 46.94
C GLN A 709 4.00 23.12 46.06
N PHE A 710 3.05 22.72 45.23
CA PHE A 710 3.15 21.56 44.33
C PHE A 710 3.67 21.89 42.92
N LYS A 711 4.14 23.12 42.66
CA LYS A 711 4.41 23.61 41.28
C LYS A 711 5.68 23.10 40.59
N ASN A 712 6.24 21.96 40.95
CA ASN A 712 7.30 21.30 40.21
C ASN A 712 7.08 19.80 40.32
N HIS A 713 7.29 19.06 39.22
CA HIS A 713 7.19 17.58 39.03
C HIS A 713 6.12 17.13 38.02
N LEU A 714 5.99 17.80 36.86
CA LEU A 714 5.43 17.16 35.67
C LEU A 714 6.57 16.49 34.90
N LEU A 715 6.39 15.22 34.55
CA LEU A 715 7.25 14.51 33.61
C LEU A 715 7.15 15.23 32.26
N ASP A 716 8.27 15.81 31.82
CA ASP A 716 8.39 16.37 30.48
C ASP A 716 8.67 15.21 29.52
N PHE A 717 7.66 14.81 28.73
CA PHE A 717 7.74 13.65 27.84
C PHE A 717 8.53 13.94 26.56
N GLU A 718 8.94 15.19 26.32
CA GLU A 718 9.56 15.61 25.05
C GLU A 718 11.02 15.15 24.88
N ASN A 719 11.65 14.48 25.86
CA ASN A 719 13.07 14.10 25.80
C ASN A 719 13.37 12.69 26.35
N ILE A 720 12.61 11.68 25.92
CA ILE A 720 12.78 10.28 26.37
C ILE A 720 13.78 9.48 25.50
N ALA A 721 14.40 10.11 24.50
CA ALA A 721 15.25 9.39 23.55
C ALA A 721 16.66 9.01 24.05
N ASP A 722 17.09 9.36 25.28
CA ASP A 722 18.52 9.17 25.62
C ASP A 722 18.88 8.97 27.12
N GLN A 723 17.96 8.55 28.00
CA GLN A 723 18.30 8.39 29.42
C GLN A 723 17.70 7.14 30.07
N ASP A 724 18.58 6.19 30.42
CA ASP A 724 18.53 5.29 31.58
C ASP A 724 17.13 4.96 32.12
N LEU A 725 16.58 3.83 31.66
CA LEU A 725 15.23 3.33 31.98
C LEU A 725 14.97 3.26 33.50
N GLU A 726 15.99 2.91 34.31
CA GLU A 726 15.84 2.86 35.77
C GLU A 726 15.55 4.24 36.36
N LYS A 727 16.23 5.29 35.85
CA LYS A 727 15.96 6.67 36.27
C LYS A 727 14.57 7.14 35.84
N PHE A 728 14.10 6.68 34.68
CA PHE A 728 12.75 7.01 34.20
C PHE A 728 11.67 6.37 35.09
N ILE A 729 11.80 5.07 35.41
CA ILE A 729 10.89 4.37 36.32
C ILE A 729 10.87 5.05 37.70
N GLN A 730 12.04 5.46 38.23
CA GLN A 730 12.11 6.21 39.48
C GLN A 730 11.38 7.56 39.42
N LYS A 731 11.47 8.29 38.30
CA LYS A 731 10.72 9.55 38.09
C LYS A 731 9.21 9.31 38.03
N VAL A 732 8.75 8.24 37.36
CA VAL A 732 7.33 7.85 37.33
C VAL A 732 6.82 7.54 38.74
N HIS A 733 7.58 6.77 39.51
CA HIS A 733 7.23 6.44 40.89
C HIS A 733 7.14 7.68 41.78
N LEU A 734 8.15 8.56 41.72
CA LEU A 734 8.16 9.80 42.49
C LEU A 734 6.99 10.73 42.10
N SER A 735 6.70 10.85 40.81
CA SER A 735 5.59 11.68 40.31
C SER A 735 4.24 11.16 40.81
N LEU A 736 4.06 9.83 40.84
CA LEU A 736 2.85 9.20 41.35
C LEU A 736 2.65 9.50 42.85
N GLU A 737 3.68 9.36 43.66
CA GLU A 737 3.58 9.64 45.10
C GLU A 737 3.33 11.13 45.38
N ASN A 738 4.02 12.03 44.68
CA ASN A 738 3.77 13.48 44.77
C ASN A 738 2.31 13.84 44.44
N LYS A 739 1.73 13.22 43.40
CA LYS A 739 0.34 13.45 43.02
C LYS A 739 -0.66 12.94 44.07
N LYS A 740 -0.36 11.84 44.77
CA LYS A 740 -1.18 11.36 45.89
C LYS A 740 -1.13 12.31 47.09
N GLU A 741 0.04 12.88 47.38
CA GLU A 741 0.19 13.89 48.44
C GLU A 741 -0.60 15.16 48.14
N GLU A 742 -0.57 15.62 46.89
CA GLU A 742 -1.34 16.77 46.40
C GLU A 742 -2.86 16.58 46.60
N VAL A 743 -3.39 15.40 46.25
CA VAL A 743 -4.79 15.02 46.49
C VAL A 743 -5.11 15.07 47.99
N GLN A 744 -4.26 14.48 48.82
CA GLN A 744 -4.48 14.44 50.27
C GLN A 744 -4.43 15.86 50.89
N ALA A 745 -3.56 16.73 50.41
CA ALA A 745 -3.47 18.12 50.88
C ALA A 745 -4.73 18.92 50.54
N ILE A 746 -5.32 18.72 49.36
CA ILE A 746 -6.55 19.42 48.96
C ILE A 746 -7.77 18.88 49.71
N LEU A 747 -7.87 17.56 49.86
CA LEU A 747 -8.97 16.92 50.61
C LEU A 747 -8.98 17.33 52.10
N THR A 748 -7.81 17.59 52.69
CA THR A 748 -7.71 17.97 54.11
C THR A 748 -8.06 19.43 54.41
N HIS A 749 -8.09 20.32 53.41
CA HIS A 749 -8.35 21.75 53.62
C HIS A 749 -9.85 22.12 53.79
N SER A 750 -10.78 21.24 53.40
CA SER A 750 -12.24 21.43 53.50
C SER A 750 -12.74 22.84 53.10
N PHE A 751 -12.97 23.05 51.80
CA PHE A 751 -13.51 24.32 51.28
C PHE A 751 -14.98 24.50 51.65
N LYS A 752 -15.32 25.62 52.26
CA LYS A 752 -16.68 25.96 52.71
C LYS A 752 -17.41 26.83 51.69
N ASP A 753 -16.70 27.67 50.95
CA ASP A 753 -17.28 28.43 49.85
C ASP A 753 -17.63 27.48 48.70
N SER A 754 -18.87 27.53 48.21
CA SER A 754 -19.35 26.59 47.20
C SER A 754 -18.63 26.70 45.86
N GLU A 755 -18.15 27.90 45.48
CA GLU A 755 -17.40 28.10 44.23
C GLU A 755 -15.96 27.60 44.38
N MET A 756 -15.38 27.75 45.58
CA MET A 756 -14.08 27.18 45.90
C MET A 756 -14.10 25.67 46.01
N ALA A 757 -15.15 25.09 46.60
CA ALA A 757 -15.37 23.65 46.61
C ALA A 757 -15.54 23.12 45.17
N TYR A 758 -16.22 23.85 44.29
CA TYR A 758 -16.34 23.50 42.88
C TYR A 758 -14.97 23.51 42.17
N LEU A 759 -14.18 24.58 42.32
CA LEU A 759 -12.83 24.67 41.75
C LEU A 759 -11.90 23.56 42.27
N ALA A 760 -11.93 23.29 43.58
CA ALA A 760 -11.13 22.23 44.19
C ALA A 760 -11.52 20.84 43.65
N ASN A 761 -12.81 20.58 43.41
CA ASN A 761 -13.27 19.34 42.81
C ASN A 761 -12.83 19.19 41.35
N LEU A 762 -12.90 20.26 40.54
CA LEU A 762 -12.37 20.23 39.16
C LEU A 762 -10.87 19.92 39.13
N TYR A 763 -10.12 20.46 40.08
CA TYR A 763 -8.70 20.18 40.24
C TYR A 763 -8.43 18.73 40.63
N LEU A 764 -9.13 18.21 41.66
CA LEU A 764 -9.03 16.83 42.10
C LEU A 764 -9.34 15.83 40.95
N ASN A 765 -10.30 16.17 40.10
CA ASN A 765 -10.65 15.36 38.92
C ASN A 765 -9.49 15.27 37.91
N ALA A 766 -8.84 16.39 37.60
CA ALA A 766 -7.70 16.42 36.70
C ALA A 766 -6.50 15.65 37.29
N THR A 767 -6.20 15.84 38.57
CA THR A 767 -5.10 15.17 39.28
C THR A 767 -5.34 13.66 39.42
N TYR A 768 -6.59 13.22 39.54
CA TYR A 768 -6.92 11.80 39.57
C TYR A 768 -6.60 11.09 38.24
N LEU A 769 -6.91 11.72 37.11
CA LEU A 769 -6.58 11.18 35.78
C LEU A 769 -5.06 11.06 35.58
N ASP A 770 -4.29 12.00 36.12
CA ASP A 770 -2.82 11.90 36.17
C ASP A 770 -2.34 10.68 36.97
N ILE A 771 -2.96 10.41 38.12
CA ILE A 771 -2.63 9.24 38.94
C ILE A 771 -2.95 7.93 38.21
N GLN A 772 -4.09 7.85 37.52
CA GLN A 772 -4.47 6.66 36.75
C GLN A 772 -3.50 6.41 35.58
N PHE A 773 -3.17 7.47 34.84
CA PHE A 773 -2.17 7.42 33.79
C PHE A 773 -0.81 6.93 34.32
N LEU A 774 -0.32 7.49 35.43
CA LEU A 774 0.97 7.11 36.03
C LEU A 774 0.95 5.68 36.59
N ASN A 775 -0.17 5.22 37.15
CA ASN A 775 -0.32 3.83 37.60
C ASN A 775 -0.28 2.85 36.43
N LYS A 776 -1.03 3.13 35.36
CA LYS A 776 -1.04 2.27 34.18
C LYS A 776 0.33 2.25 33.51
N LEU A 777 0.96 3.42 33.34
CA LEU A 777 2.33 3.53 32.84
C LEU A 777 3.32 2.74 33.70
N LYS A 778 3.19 2.80 35.03
CA LYS A 778 4.04 2.02 35.95
C LYS A 778 3.85 0.51 35.78
N GLU A 779 2.61 0.03 35.64
CA GLU A 779 2.32 -1.38 35.39
C GLU A 779 3.02 -1.88 34.13
N GLU A 780 2.86 -1.16 33.02
CA GLU A 780 3.43 -1.54 31.72
C GLU A 780 4.97 -1.49 31.71
N LEU A 781 5.56 -0.49 32.37
CA LEU A 781 7.03 -0.39 32.54
C LEU A 781 7.62 -1.50 33.43
N THR A 782 6.79 -2.22 34.19
CA THR A 782 7.23 -3.35 35.02
C THR A 782 6.97 -4.71 34.39
N SER A 783 6.12 -4.78 33.35
CA SER A 783 5.77 -6.03 32.66
C SER A 783 6.64 -6.34 31.44
N ASP A 784 7.26 -5.34 30.80
CA ASP A 784 8.11 -5.51 29.61
C ASP A 784 9.46 -4.79 29.74
N VAL A 785 10.56 -5.48 29.40
CA VAL A 785 11.94 -4.93 29.42
C VAL A 785 12.25 -4.15 28.12
N GLU A 786 11.31 -4.09 27.17
CA GLU A 786 11.52 -3.53 25.82
C GLU A 786 10.62 -2.33 25.52
N GLY A 787 10.81 -1.21 26.22
CA GLY A 787 10.24 0.10 25.83
C GLY A 787 8.70 0.18 25.78
N ILE A 788 8.18 1.37 25.46
CA ILE A 788 6.73 1.62 25.33
C ILE A 788 6.38 1.54 23.84
N SER A 789 5.47 0.65 23.44
CA SER A 789 5.00 0.57 22.05
C SER A 789 4.19 1.83 21.65
N MET A 790 4.25 2.21 20.38
CA MET A 790 3.56 3.39 19.86
C MET A 790 2.02 3.27 20.02
N ASP A 791 1.49 2.05 19.89
CA ASP A 791 0.06 1.77 20.07
C ASP A 791 -0.38 1.93 21.54
N LEU A 792 0.44 1.45 22.49
CA LEU A 792 0.18 1.64 23.92
C LEU A 792 0.23 3.14 24.28
N TYR A 793 1.16 3.89 23.71
CA TYR A 793 1.23 5.34 23.90
C TYR A 793 -0.02 6.06 23.37
N ILE A 794 -0.54 5.65 22.22
CA ILE A 794 -1.79 6.18 21.64
C ILE A 794 -2.99 5.86 22.53
N HIS A 795 -3.09 4.62 23.05
CA HIS A 795 -4.16 4.24 23.99
C HIS A 795 -4.13 5.07 25.27
N LEU A 796 -2.95 5.23 25.88
CA LEU A 796 -2.78 6.05 27.09
C LEU A 796 -3.14 7.53 26.84
N LEU A 797 -2.85 8.06 25.65
CA LEU A 797 -3.24 9.40 25.21
C LEU A 797 -4.75 9.57 25.13
N LEU A 798 -5.44 8.61 24.50
CA LEU A 798 -6.87 8.67 24.28
C LEU A 798 -7.67 8.48 25.58
N ASP A 799 -7.25 7.54 26.43
CA ASP A 799 -8.03 7.11 27.59
C ASP A 799 -7.88 8.04 28.80
N TYR A 800 -6.73 8.72 28.94
CA TYR A 800 -6.43 9.52 30.14
C TYR A 800 -6.13 10.99 29.85
N LEU A 801 -5.37 11.31 28.79
CA LEU A 801 -4.93 12.70 28.53
C LEU A 801 -6.03 13.57 27.91
N ASN A 802 -6.87 13.02 27.03
CA ASN A 802 -7.97 13.78 26.43
C ASN A 802 -9.06 14.19 27.44
N PRO A 803 -9.59 13.29 28.30
CA PRO A 803 -10.51 13.68 29.36
C PRO A 803 -9.90 14.69 30.35
N LYS A 804 -8.60 14.54 30.65
CA LYS A 804 -7.85 15.48 31.50
C LYS A 804 -7.82 16.88 30.91
N ASN A 805 -7.55 17.02 29.61
CA ASN A 805 -7.49 18.32 28.93
C ASN A 805 -8.82 19.08 29.03
N ILE A 806 -9.96 18.37 28.99
CA ILE A 806 -11.29 18.96 29.17
C ILE A 806 -11.47 19.47 30.61
N ALA A 807 -11.13 18.65 31.61
CA ALA A 807 -11.20 19.05 33.01
C ALA A 807 -10.30 20.27 33.32
N ILE A 808 -9.10 20.31 32.74
CA ILE A 808 -8.16 21.43 32.86
C ILE A 808 -8.73 22.69 32.22
N ALA A 809 -9.36 22.59 31.05
CA ALA A 809 -9.94 23.74 30.36
C ALA A 809 -11.05 24.40 31.19
N GLU A 810 -11.94 23.59 31.78
CA GLU A 810 -13.00 24.10 32.65
C GLU A 810 -12.46 24.67 33.97
N MET A 811 -11.51 23.96 34.60
CA MET A 811 -10.82 24.43 35.80
C MET A 811 -10.15 25.80 35.56
N LYS A 812 -9.50 25.98 34.41
CA LYS A 812 -8.85 27.24 34.04
C LYS A 812 -9.85 28.39 33.88
N ASP A 813 -10.97 28.15 33.19
CA ASP A 813 -12.04 29.14 33.03
C ASP A 813 -12.63 29.57 34.40
N VAL A 814 -12.91 28.62 35.28
CA VAL A 814 -13.43 28.89 36.63
C VAL A 814 -12.41 29.66 37.47
N LYS A 815 -11.15 29.23 37.44
CA LYS A 815 -10.06 29.89 38.16
C LYS A 815 -9.86 31.33 37.70
N GLU A 816 -9.88 31.59 36.39
CA GLU A 816 -9.76 32.96 35.83
C GLU A 816 -10.92 33.85 36.29
N LYS A 817 -12.15 33.34 36.31
CA LYS A 817 -13.33 34.06 36.82
C LYS A 817 -13.23 34.38 38.31
N LEU A 818 -12.81 33.41 39.13
CA LEU A 818 -12.62 33.63 40.57
C LEU A 818 -11.45 34.61 40.84
N GLN A 819 -10.39 34.54 40.04
CA GLN A 819 -9.29 35.49 40.13
C GLN A 819 -9.73 36.92 39.81
N LEU A 820 -10.58 37.10 38.79
CA LEU A 820 -11.18 38.41 38.47
C LEU A 820 -12.13 38.88 39.57
N LYS A 821 -12.91 37.98 40.15
CA LYS A 821 -13.87 38.26 41.23
C LYS A 821 -13.19 38.75 42.51
N TYR A 822 -12.03 38.19 42.88
CA TYR A 822 -11.34 38.49 44.15
C TYR A 822 -10.21 39.52 44.04
N LYS A 823 -9.87 39.93 42.82
CA LYS A 823 -8.96 41.05 42.51
C LYS A 823 -9.70 42.38 42.66
#